data_AF-A0A068SNA7-F1
#
_entry.id   AF-A0A068SNA7-F1
#
_cell.length_a   1.000
_cell.length_b   1.000
_cell.length_c   1.000
_cell.angle_alpha   90.00
_cell.angle_beta   90.00
_cell.angle_gamma   90.00
#
_symmetry.space_group_name_H-M   'P 1'
#
loop_
_entity.id
_entity.type
_entity.pdbx_description
1 polymer ?
#
loop_
_entity_poly.entity_id
_entity_poly.type
_entity_poly.pdbx_seq_one_letter_code
_entity_poly.pdbx_strand_id
1 'polypeptide(L)'
;MTEEKVRREILLDEPSDTDLFHGKGHERTADALASAIKAFKNADRAIGLDGPWGSGKSSVVGIAQRKLKEANGNGKVKFHFFTFDIWKSQGSAFRRSFLEHLVAWAHSQFPNKQPKLRDIESKIKGKIREVDTNNQLNLDLYGILVLLFVPFVPIYVLWTKQVFDSLVTAKEPEKFLYSWPMFLIYVFLVGTFVAAYAKYELQKPSGKSRFSRFRLALSQTLLIGAKQYEHQKVTQYIRETDPNDFEFQSVLREILETIQEDHSKVIIVLDNIDRLPPDEIAEYWALVRSIFSRTHSVTETQQHSQITAIVPYDRRHIEVAADKNKGGDGFTHLRKRELFSKTFDEVLNVAPPIMSNTKEFFEQKIRIALPDIRDADALFRVYLIFNMLIDRAGGKATPRQVISYINEVGGLYALHAGRVPLPTVAAYLALQDSLEENPASLAIRETVDDHLRSLAADGELERNLSAILFNVEPELAFQILLDGEIEKAANAETSDRLIALSKSPGFDVRVNDVFVASASSWRSSSNFAPMVNNFAELLVNYDGEASSHLRKSVVAALLQLPDITLGKDTAAVVKLLEVCSSEDRAKVLQHILTATASGLGTDKDQAKGRLFSKFLSNVTAAALSVDPKMQTAPLLKKVVLPSNPSFLFGFAAEASTSSVGMQQLAKPALDLSSEGTFLETIAVQQPNDSLAAFSGFKAASLLTDDQWNAIANALASSLIDDETELEQFQEQLTLLSAVRSFTSISKIKDSDLNNLFASGKFYKNLYNAYGGDTENIGITDAIFLVGDLALPGNLPQPTRLNVNGQRVHDAQDEQAWFNGFLSGESLLTKEQIDNLVDKLIAHYRIPWWASHGVAKPSNQLISAVVGTAFARSRVPWISAADLMRLYPYIKKSIGADFETALPRIGSRFDVNDLSKIAVEAYPSGILQDTAKLSAGEWRLVHERADALLDEIQVEGWMTSFATGDVNLLLLVEKAKSSGYSPSSTAVRDAFRQFSVGVLDGSITDVPAADFDAVFSVIDAGYHLETLRTIRESVKSTSVESLGLAIRLFPITLKRLIKEGEKSKQEKENLVRFFLRPGLEGKLTPVIDAFLELKRSTVADFIRASDKSVRDSIEPALRLFSRDQSGNFGYVQKVGELVQGRKSKSFFERVFSFDSSEANDDDETP
;
A
#
# COMPACT_ATOMS: atom_id res chain seq x y z
N MET A 1 -49.50 -2.47 21.04
CA MET A 1 -50.46 -3.54 21.40
C MET A 1 -50.59 -3.54 22.91
N THR A 2 -51.80 -3.62 23.43
CA THR A 2 -52.11 -3.67 24.87
C THR A 2 -51.39 -4.86 25.51
N GLU A 3 -50.54 -4.61 26.51
CA GLU A 3 -49.87 -5.65 27.29
C GLU A 3 -50.91 -6.50 28.03
N GLU A 4 -51.18 -7.70 27.52
CA GLU A 4 -51.89 -8.72 28.26
C GLU A 4 -50.99 -9.16 29.42
N LYS A 5 -51.29 -8.69 30.64
CA LYS A 5 -50.59 -9.13 31.84
C LYS A 5 -50.87 -10.61 32.06
N VAL A 6 -49.87 -11.46 31.84
CA VAL A 6 -49.89 -12.88 32.21
C VAL A 6 -50.18 -13.02 33.70
N ARG A 7 -51.26 -13.71 34.06
CA ARG A 7 -51.59 -13.99 35.47
C ARG A 7 -50.77 -15.18 35.96
N ARG A 8 -50.03 -14.98 37.05
CA ARG A 8 -49.22 -16.01 37.73
C ARG A 8 -49.57 -16.06 39.22
N GLU A 9 -49.71 -17.26 39.76
CA GLU A 9 -49.82 -17.51 41.20
C GLU A 9 -48.55 -18.18 41.72
N ILE A 10 -47.96 -17.64 42.79
CA ILE A 10 -46.74 -18.19 43.40
C ILE A 10 -47.13 -19.31 44.36
N LEU A 11 -46.54 -20.48 44.18
CA LEU A 11 -46.77 -21.63 45.04
C LEU A 11 -45.88 -21.56 46.30
N LEU A 12 -46.48 -21.68 47.50
CA LEU A 12 -45.79 -21.67 48.79
C LEU A 12 -45.46 -23.09 49.29
N ASP A 13 -44.35 -23.21 50.04
CA ASP A 13 -43.85 -24.47 50.64
C ASP A 13 -43.87 -24.37 52.18
N GLU A 14 -44.99 -24.75 52.81
CA GLU A 14 -45.17 -24.72 54.28
C GLU A 14 -45.22 -26.14 54.89
N PRO A 15 -44.66 -26.35 56.09
CA PRO A 15 -44.72 -27.65 56.77
C PRO A 15 -46.17 -27.98 57.15
N SER A 16 -46.65 -29.12 56.65
CA SER A 16 -48.01 -29.59 56.91
C SER A 16 -48.15 -30.24 58.29
N ASP A 17 -49.24 -29.92 59.00
CA ASP A 17 -49.65 -30.56 60.26
C ASP A 17 -50.26 -31.97 60.07
N THR A 18 -50.34 -32.43 58.81
CA THR A 18 -50.84 -33.74 58.40
C THR A 18 -49.89 -34.40 57.40
N ASP A 19 -49.73 -35.72 57.50
CA ASP A 19 -48.94 -36.48 56.53
C ASP A 19 -49.69 -36.60 55.19
N LEU A 20 -49.30 -35.76 54.22
CA LEU A 20 -49.86 -35.72 52.86
C LEU A 20 -49.35 -36.87 51.97
N PHE A 21 -48.42 -37.68 52.47
CA PHE A 21 -47.82 -38.78 51.72
C PHE A 21 -48.57 -40.09 51.99
N HIS A 22 -48.80 -40.88 50.95
CA HIS A 22 -49.51 -42.16 51.06
C HIS A 22 -48.83 -43.17 52.03
N GLY A 23 -47.53 -43.04 52.26
CA GLY A 23 -46.74 -43.95 53.11
C GLY A 23 -46.83 -43.73 54.63
N LYS A 24 -47.49 -42.64 55.10
CA LYS A 24 -47.62 -42.28 56.53
C LYS A 24 -46.33 -42.43 57.35
N GLY A 25 -45.21 -42.00 56.78
CA GLY A 25 -43.88 -42.15 57.38
C GLY A 25 -43.64 -41.15 58.50
N HIS A 26 -44.08 -39.90 58.31
CA HIS A 26 -43.90 -38.83 59.29
C HIS A 26 -44.76 -39.05 60.53
N GLU A 27 -45.97 -39.58 60.33
CA GLU A 27 -46.92 -39.89 61.42
C GLU A 27 -46.32 -40.88 62.45
N ARG A 28 -45.60 -41.91 61.97
CA ARG A 28 -44.96 -42.95 62.79
C ARG A 28 -43.79 -42.42 63.61
N THR A 29 -42.92 -41.60 63.00
CA THR A 29 -41.81 -40.99 63.73
C THR A 29 -42.30 -39.96 64.75
N ALA A 30 -43.40 -39.25 64.44
CA ALA A 30 -44.03 -38.31 65.38
C ALA A 30 -44.63 -39.02 66.61
N ASP A 31 -45.20 -40.22 66.46
CA ASP A 31 -45.67 -41.05 67.58
C ASP A 31 -44.55 -41.48 68.52
N ALA A 32 -43.40 -41.89 67.96
CA ALA A 32 -42.21 -42.23 68.73
C ALA A 32 -41.69 -41.02 69.51
N LEU A 33 -41.62 -39.85 68.87
CA LEU A 33 -41.20 -38.59 69.49
C LEU A 33 -42.12 -38.18 70.65
N ALA A 34 -43.44 -38.24 70.45
CA ALA A 34 -44.41 -37.92 71.50
C ALA A 34 -44.31 -38.90 72.70
N SER A 35 -43.99 -40.16 72.44
CA SER A 35 -43.81 -41.18 73.47
C SER A 35 -42.53 -40.95 74.28
N ALA A 36 -41.41 -40.63 73.62
CA ALA A 36 -40.14 -40.29 74.26
C ALA A 36 -40.27 -39.11 75.23
N ILE A 37 -40.91 -38.02 74.78
CA ILE A 37 -41.15 -36.81 75.60
C ILE A 37 -41.94 -37.12 76.87
N LYS A 38 -42.93 -38.02 76.81
CA LYS A 38 -43.73 -38.44 77.97
C LYS A 38 -42.93 -39.29 78.98
N ALA A 39 -41.96 -40.07 78.51
CA ALA A 39 -41.18 -40.98 79.34
C ALA A 39 -40.17 -40.26 80.25
N PHE A 40 -39.75 -39.05 79.91
CA PHE A 40 -38.72 -38.32 80.62
C PHE A 40 -39.18 -37.76 81.99
N LYS A 41 -38.47 -38.14 83.06
CA LYS A 41 -38.70 -37.70 84.45
C LYS A 41 -37.40 -37.22 85.09
N ASN A 42 -37.47 -36.07 85.76
CA ASN A 42 -36.49 -35.56 86.74
C ASN A 42 -35.01 -35.56 86.30
N ALA A 43 -34.72 -35.35 85.01
CA ALA A 43 -33.37 -35.21 84.48
C ALA A 43 -33.35 -34.37 83.20
N ASP A 44 -32.23 -33.70 82.94
CA ASP A 44 -31.96 -33.06 81.65
C ASP A 44 -31.87 -34.14 80.55
N ARG A 45 -32.56 -33.90 79.42
CA ARG A 45 -32.71 -34.85 78.30
C ARG A 45 -32.67 -34.16 76.94
N ALA A 46 -31.98 -34.78 75.98
CA ALA A 46 -31.92 -34.30 74.60
C ALA A 46 -32.31 -35.41 73.59
N ILE A 47 -33.21 -35.10 72.66
CA ILE A 47 -33.65 -35.97 71.57
C ILE A 47 -33.11 -35.44 70.24
N GLY A 48 -32.46 -36.31 69.47
CA GLY A 48 -32.04 -36.03 68.10
C GLY A 48 -33.09 -36.48 67.08
N LEU A 49 -33.42 -35.63 66.09
CA LEU A 49 -34.18 -36.04 64.89
C LEU A 49 -33.24 -36.05 63.69
N ASP A 50 -32.71 -37.23 63.36
CA ASP A 50 -31.79 -37.44 62.24
C ASP A 50 -32.57 -37.60 60.94
N GLY A 51 -32.22 -36.85 59.91
CA GLY A 51 -32.74 -37.08 58.57
C GLY A 51 -32.16 -36.09 57.55
N PRO A 52 -32.08 -36.47 56.26
CA PRO A 52 -31.54 -35.62 55.23
C PRO A 52 -32.33 -34.31 55.10
N TRP A 53 -31.70 -33.28 54.55
CA TRP A 53 -32.42 -32.03 54.29
C TRP A 53 -33.67 -32.26 53.42
N GLY A 54 -34.78 -31.62 53.79
CA GLY A 54 -36.07 -31.81 53.12
C GLY A 54 -36.81 -33.09 53.51
N SER A 55 -36.32 -33.88 54.48
CA SER A 55 -37.00 -35.12 54.91
C SER A 55 -38.31 -34.91 55.67
N GLY A 56 -38.67 -33.69 56.06
CA GLY A 56 -39.90 -33.37 56.81
C GLY A 56 -39.72 -33.33 58.34
N LYS A 57 -38.50 -33.11 58.85
CA LYS A 57 -38.21 -33.06 60.29
C LYS A 57 -39.09 -32.07 61.07
N SER A 58 -39.26 -30.84 60.57
CA SER A 58 -40.12 -29.83 61.21
C SER A 58 -41.61 -30.25 61.17
N SER A 59 -42.07 -30.91 60.09
CA SER A 59 -43.42 -31.50 60.02
C SER A 59 -43.63 -32.59 61.06
N VAL A 60 -42.63 -33.45 61.30
CA VAL A 60 -42.67 -34.48 62.36
C VAL A 60 -42.81 -33.85 63.75
N VAL A 61 -42.09 -32.75 64.03
CA VAL A 61 -42.22 -32.00 65.29
C VAL A 61 -43.62 -31.39 65.44
N GLY A 62 -44.17 -30.79 64.38
CA GLY A 62 -45.52 -30.23 64.36
C GLY A 62 -46.60 -31.29 64.65
N ILE A 63 -46.51 -32.45 63.99
CA ILE A 63 -47.42 -33.59 64.22
C ILE A 63 -47.30 -34.08 65.68
N ALA A 64 -46.09 -34.20 66.22
CA ALA A 64 -45.89 -34.62 67.61
C ALA A 64 -46.46 -33.61 68.62
N GLN A 65 -46.29 -32.30 68.38
CA GLN A 65 -46.88 -31.23 69.19
C GLN A 65 -48.41 -31.32 69.21
N ARG A 66 -49.04 -31.55 68.05
CA ARG A 66 -50.50 -31.75 67.95
C ARG A 66 -50.95 -32.96 68.78
N LYS A 67 -50.28 -34.11 68.63
CA LYS A 67 -50.59 -35.34 69.39
C LYS A 67 -50.44 -35.18 70.90
N LEU A 68 -49.44 -34.41 71.35
CA LEU A 68 -49.24 -34.10 72.77
C LEU A 68 -50.29 -33.14 73.34
N LYS A 69 -50.85 -32.24 72.52
CA LYS A 69 -51.99 -31.40 72.90
C LYS A 69 -53.28 -32.21 73.02
N GLU A 70 -53.55 -33.09 72.05
CA GLU A 70 -54.76 -33.93 71.98
C GLU A 70 -54.84 -34.96 73.13
N ALA A 71 -53.71 -35.43 73.66
CA ALA A 71 -53.66 -36.45 74.71
C ALA A 71 -53.96 -35.96 76.16
N ASN A 72 -54.24 -34.66 76.39
CA ASN A 72 -54.32 -34.03 77.73
C ASN A 72 -55.68 -34.11 78.45
N GLY A 73 -56.47 -35.17 78.22
CA GLY A 73 -57.86 -35.25 78.67
C GLY A 73 -58.13 -35.55 80.16
N ASN A 74 -57.15 -35.87 81.02
CA ASN A 74 -57.42 -36.20 82.44
C ASN A 74 -56.16 -36.07 83.34
N GLY A 75 -55.93 -34.87 83.89
CA GLY A 75 -55.09 -34.67 85.09
C GLY A 75 -53.58 -34.93 84.96
N LYS A 76 -52.97 -34.78 83.77
CA LYS A 76 -51.52 -34.94 83.58
C LYS A 76 -50.92 -33.84 82.68
N VAL A 77 -49.63 -33.61 82.92
CA VAL A 77 -48.68 -32.58 82.44
C VAL A 77 -49.00 -31.92 81.08
N LYS A 78 -49.04 -30.58 81.06
CA LYS A 78 -49.10 -29.74 79.86
C LYS A 78 -47.69 -29.50 79.30
N PHE A 79 -47.53 -29.66 77.98
CA PHE A 79 -46.25 -29.44 77.28
C PHE A 79 -46.29 -28.15 76.46
N HIS A 80 -45.30 -27.28 76.67
CA HIS A 80 -45.12 -26.02 75.95
C HIS A 80 -43.87 -26.10 75.08
N PHE A 81 -44.01 -25.84 73.78
CA PHE A 81 -42.91 -25.90 72.82
C PHE A 81 -42.35 -24.50 72.57
N PHE A 82 -41.04 -24.34 72.79
CA PHE A 82 -40.27 -23.17 72.41
C PHE A 82 -39.35 -23.56 71.27
N THR A 83 -39.52 -22.96 70.09
CA THR A 83 -38.66 -23.21 68.93
C THR A 83 -37.69 -22.06 68.77
N PHE A 84 -36.40 -22.39 68.72
CA PHE A 84 -35.31 -21.46 68.47
C PHE A 84 -34.63 -21.84 67.14
N ASP A 85 -34.60 -20.89 66.21
CA ASP A 85 -33.98 -21.05 64.90
C ASP A 85 -32.52 -20.61 64.98
N ILE A 86 -31.60 -21.58 65.00
CA ILE A 86 -30.18 -21.31 65.20
C ILE A 86 -29.62 -20.49 64.04
N TRP A 87 -30.04 -20.79 62.81
CA TRP A 87 -29.55 -20.10 61.62
C TRP A 87 -29.93 -18.61 61.60
N LYS A 88 -31.16 -18.27 62.02
CA LYS A 88 -31.58 -16.85 62.12
C LYS A 88 -30.81 -16.06 63.18
N SER A 89 -30.18 -16.74 64.13
CA SER A 89 -29.37 -16.14 65.20
C SER A 89 -27.87 -16.04 64.89
N GLN A 90 -27.46 -16.40 63.66
CA GLN A 90 -26.07 -16.38 63.22
C GLN A 90 -25.44 -14.98 63.33
N GLY A 91 -24.21 -14.89 63.84
CA GLY A 91 -23.46 -13.63 63.99
C GLY A 91 -23.85 -12.79 65.21
N SER A 92 -24.84 -13.22 66.00
CA SER A 92 -25.16 -12.67 67.32
C SER A 92 -24.53 -13.53 68.43
N ALA A 93 -24.39 -12.97 69.62
CA ALA A 93 -24.05 -13.72 70.84
C ALA A 93 -25.11 -14.82 71.10
N PHE A 94 -24.82 -16.07 70.71
CA PHE A 94 -25.78 -17.18 70.66
C PHE A 94 -26.52 -17.39 71.98
N ARG A 95 -25.78 -17.45 73.10
CA ARG A 95 -26.35 -17.71 74.43
C ARG A 95 -27.24 -16.57 74.85
N ARG A 96 -26.83 -15.33 74.58
CA ARG A 96 -27.66 -14.15 74.84
C ARG A 96 -28.95 -14.17 74.01
N SER A 97 -28.83 -14.35 72.70
CA SER A 97 -29.97 -14.38 71.78
C SER A 97 -30.97 -15.46 72.18
N PHE A 98 -30.48 -16.64 72.55
CA PHE A 98 -31.31 -17.73 73.06
C PHE A 98 -32.09 -17.33 74.32
N LEU A 99 -31.43 -16.72 75.32
CA LEU A 99 -32.09 -16.27 76.55
C LEU A 99 -33.11 -15.16 76.28
N GLU A 100 -32.81 -14.20 75.41
CA GLU A 100 -33.74 -13.13 75.04
C GLU A 100 -35.01 -13.69 74.36
N HIS A 101 -34.86 -14.61 73.42
CA HIS A 101 -35.98 -15.26 72.75
C HIS A 101 -36.79 -16.15 73.70
N LEU A 102 -36.12 -16.88 74.60
CA LEU A 102 -36.78 -17.72 75.58
C LEU A 102 -37.59 -16.89 76.57
N VAL A 103 -37.04 -15.77 77.07
CA VAL A 103 -37.75 -14.86 77.98
C VAL A 103 -38.93 -14.18 77.27
N ALA A 104 -38.74 -13.70 76.03
CA ALA A 104 -39.82 -13.11 75.24
C ALA A 104 -40.96 -14.12 74.98
N TRP A 105 -40.63 -15.37 74.63
CA TRP A 105 -41.61 -16.44 74.49
C TRP A 105 -42.30 -16.75 75.82
N ALA A 106 -41.55 -16.83 76.92
CA ALA A 106 -42.10 -17.06 78.26
C ALA A 106 -43.08 -15.97 78.69
N HIS A 107 -42.81 -14.70 78.35
CA HIS A 107 -43.75 -13.59 78.58
C HIS A 107 -45.09 -13.79 77.87
N SER A 108 -45.08 -14.35 76.65
CA SER A 108 -46.28 -14.63 75.87
C SER A 108 -47.08 -15.84 76.36
N GLN A 109 -46.40 -16.90 76.80
CA GLN A 109 -47.03 -18.16 77.19
C GLN A 109 -47.44 -18.22 78.67
N PHE A 110 -46.76 -17.48 79.55
CA PHE A 110 -46.99 -17.48 81.00
C PHE A 110 -47.23 -16.06 81.55
N PRO A 111 -48.39 -15.42 81.26
CA PRO A 111 -48.69 -14.05 81.69
C PRO A 111 -48.60 -13.83 83.21
N ASN A 112 -48.93 -14.84 84.01
CA ASN A 112 -48.96 -14.75 85.48
C ASN A 112 -47.56 -14.63 86.12
N LYS A 113 -46.48 -14.85 85.37
CA LYS A 113 -45.09 -14.85 85.89
C LYS A 113 -44.27 -13.65 85.38
N GLN A 114 -44.93 -12.70 84.69
CA GLN A 114 -44.37 -11.46 84.14
C GLN A 114 -43.42 -10.66 85.07
N PRO A 115 -43.73 -10.40 86.36
CA PRO A 115 -42.87 -9.54 87.18
C PRO A 115 -41.49 -10.15 87.44
N LYS A 116 -41.41 -11.47 87.68
CA LYS A 116 -40.13 -12.18 87.84
C LYS A 116 -39.36 -12.25 86.51
N LEU A 117 -40.06 -12.48 85.39
CA LEU A 117 -39.44 -12.54 84.06
C LEU A 117 -38.86 -11.19 83.62
N ARG A 118 -39.49 -10.05 83.96
CA ARG A 118 -38.94 -8.71 83.66
C ARG A 118 -37.65 -8.42 84.42
N ASP A 119 -37.54 -8.90 85.65
CA ASP A 119 -36.29 -8.77 86.43
C ASP A 119 -35.16 -9.55 85.76
N ILE A 120 -35.43 -10.80 85.34
CA ILE A 120 -34.50 -11.63 84.57
C ILE A 120 -34.14 -10.98 83.21
N GLU A 121 -35.11 -10.42 82.48
CA GLU A 121 -34.89 -9.71 81.22
C GLU A 121 -33.92 -8.52 81.38
N SER A 122 -34.06 -7.78 82.47
CA SER A 122 -33.18 -6.65 82.79
C SER A 122 -31.73 -7.08 83.08
N LYS A 123 -31.53 -8.26 83.69
CA LYS A 123 -30.21 -8.88 83.92
C LYS A 123 -29.54 -9.29 82.60
N ILE A 124 -30.34 -9.75 81.63
CA ILE A 124 -29.86 -10.17 80.29
C ILE A 124 -29.44 -8.95 79.45
N LYS A 125 -30.22 -7.84 79.47
CA LYS A 125 -30.01 -6.67 78.59
C LYS A 125 -28.83 -5.73 78.94
N GLY A 126 -28.33 -5.70 80.18
CA GLY A 126 -27.12 -4.93 80.56
C GLY A 126 -27.26 -3.40 80.73
N LYS A 127 -26.22 -2.72 81.27
CA LYS A 127 -26.17 -1.26 81.57
C LYS A 127 -25.87 -0.38 80.34
N ILE A 128 -26.44 0.84 80.33
CA ILE A 128 -26.46 1.85 79.26
C ILE A 128 -25.08 2.51 79.04
N ARG A 129 -24.64 2.69 77.77
CA ARG A 129 -23.45 3.48 77.41
C ARG A 129 -23.75 4.38 76.19
N GLU A 130 -23.55 5.69 76.33
CA GLU A 130 -23.75 6.68 75.26
C GLU A 130 -22.48 6.79 74.40
N VAL A 131 -22.60 6.65 73.07
CA VAL A 131 -21.48 6.73 72.12
C VAL A 131 -21.72 7.90 71.16
N ASP A 132 -20.90 8.95 71.26
CA ASP A 132 -20.85 10.05 70.28
C ASP A 132 -19.82 9.68 69.20
N THR A 133 -20.29 9.36 67.98
CA THR A 133 -19.41 9.13 66.82
C THR A 133 -19.22 10.43 66.05
N ASN A 134 -17.98 10.93 66.02
CA ASN A 134 -17.63 12.20 65.38
C ASN A 134 -16.75 11.93 64.14
N ASN A 135 -17.32 12.01 62.94
CA ASN A 135 -16.60 11.73 61.70
C ASN A 135 -16.04 13.04 61.11
N GLN A 136 -14.77 13.36 61.39
CA GLN A 136 -14.12 14.59 60.89
C GLN A 136 -13.23 14.31 59.67
N LEU A 137 -13.56 14.92 58.53
CA LEU A 137 -12.73 14.93 57.32
C LEU A 137 -11.50 15.83 57.51
N ASN A 138 -10.31 15.24 57.43
CA ASN A 138 -9.03 15.97 57.49
C ASN A 138 -8.46 16.13 56.08
N LEU A 139 -8.27 17.37 55.62
CA LEU A 139 -7.59 17.63 54.34
C LEU A 139 -6.09 17.33 54.44
N ASP A 140 -5.54 16.77 53.36
CA ASP A 140 -4.09 16.59 53.25
C ASP A 140 -3.35 17.91 52.97
N LEU A 141 -2.03 17.96 53.18
CA LEU A 141 -1.23 19.19 53.06
C LEU A 141 -1.40 19.81 51.67
N TYR A 142 -1.47 18.95 50.66
CA TYR A 142 -1.79 19.32 49.28
C TYR A 142 -3.21 19.88 49.13
N GLY A 143 -4.21 19.24 49.75
CA GLY A 143 -5.59 19.71 49.71
C GLY A 143 -5.78 21.08 50.38
N ILE A 144 -5.05 21.36 51.45
CA ILE A 144 -5.00 22.67 52.11
C ILE A 144 -4.38 23.72 51.17
N LEU A 145 -3.26 23.39 50.51
CA LEU A 145 -2.61 24.28 49.54
C LEU A 145 -3.56 24.63 48.40
N VAL A 146 -4.20 23.64 47.80
CA VAL A 146 -5.16 23.86 46.70
C VAL A 146 -6.31 24.76 47.14
N LEU A 147 -6.99 24.43 48.25
CA LEU A 147 -8.13 25.23 48.73
C LEU A 147 -7.75 26.66 49.14
N LEU A 148 -6.51 26.88 49.61
CA LEU A 148 -6.00 28.22 49.90
C LEU A 148 -5.77 29.03 48.63
N PHE A 149 -5.33 28.40 47.52
CA PHE A 149 -4.96 29.10 46.29
C PHE A 149 -6.08 29.26 45.26
N VAL A 150 -7.09 28.40 45.26
CA VAL A 150 -8.23 28.44 44.33
C VAL A 150 -8.91 29.82 44.26
N PRO A 151 -9.17 30.54 45.37
CA PRO A 151 -9.81 31.86 45.33
C PRO A 151 -8.95 32.94 44.65
N PHE A 152 -7.63 32.73 44.52
CA PHE A 152 -6.73 33.69 43.89
C PHE A 152 -6.68 33.57 42.37
N VAL A 153 -7.10 32.44 41.80
CA VAL A 153 -7.05 32.24 40.34
C VAL A 153 -7.91 33.28 39.60
N PRO A 154 -9.18 33.56 39.99
CA PRO A 154 -10.00 34.58 39.34
C PRO A 154 -9.45 36.00 39.54
N ILE A 155 -8.93 36.29 40.75
CA ILE A 155 -8.34 37.60 41.09
C ILE A 155 -7.07 37.84 40.26
N TYR A 156 -6.28 36.79 40.05
CA TYR A 156 -5.05 36.88 39.27
C TYR A 156 -5.34 37.22 37.80
N VAL A 157 -6.25 36.46 37.21
CA VAL A 157 -6.58 36.56 35.79
C VAL A 157 -7.28 37.88 35.47
N LEU A 158 -8.21 38.33 36.31
CA LEU A 158 -9.05 39.48 35.99
C LEU A 158 -8.43 40.82 36.40
N TRP A 159 -7.69 40.89 37.52
CA TRP A 159 -7.29 42.18 38.13
C TRP A 159 -5.78 42.35 38.26
N THR A 160 -5.03 41.33 38.70
CA THR A 160 -3.60 41.52 38.95
C THR A 160 -2.77 41.51 37.67
N LYS A 161 -3.15 40.73 36.65
CA LYS A 161 -2.39 40.64 35.39
C LYS A 161 -2.30 42.00 34.68
N GLN A 162 -3.41 42.73 34.56
CA GLN A 162 -3.41 44.07 33.96
C GLN A 162 -2.50 45.05 34.71
N VAL A 163 -2.53 45.04 36.04
CA VAL A 163 -1.68 45.91 36.86
C VAL A 163 -0.21 45.49 36.79
N PHE A 164 0.08 44.19 36.80
CA PHE A 164 1.43 43.65 36.66
C PHE A 164 2.06 44.01 35.31
N ASP A 165 1.34 43.76 34.21
CA ASP A 165 1.82 44.04 32.85
C ASP A 165 2.07 45.55 32.66
N SER A 166 1.25 46.42 33.26
CA SER A 166 1.46 47.87 33.22
C SER A 166 2.72 48.33 33.97
N LEU A 167 3.05 47.70 35.10
CA LEU A 167 4.21 48.05 35.94
C LEU A 167 5.53 47.45 35.41
N VAL A 168 5.47 46.26 34.80
CA VAL A 168 6.61 45.66 34.09
C VAL A 168 7.00 46.51 32.88
N THR A 169 6.02 47.04 32.15
CA THR A 169 6.25 47.96 31.01
C THR A 169 6.90 49.28 31.47
N ALA A 170 6.61 49.73 32.69
CA ALA A 170 7.23 50.91 33.32
C ALA A 170 8.61 50.64 33.96
N LYS A 171 9.14 49.40 33.87
CA LYS A 171 10.43 48.95 34.45
C LYS A 171 10.56 49.07 35.98
N GLU A 172 9.46 49.04 36.72
CA GLU A 172 9.46 48.99 38.20
C GLU A 172 8.61 47.81 38.73
N PRO A 173 8.95 46.56 38.38
CA PRO A 173 8.16 45.39 38.75
C PRO A 173 8.07 45.18 40.27
N GLU A 174 9.05 45.64 41.04
CA GLU A 174 9.05 45.55 42.50
C GLU A 174 7.87 46.29 43.17
N LYS A 175 7.32 47.32 42.53
CA LYS A 175 6.17 48.06 43.07
C LYS A 175 4.86 47.27 43.01
N PHE A 176 4.81 46.18 42.24
CA PHE A 176 3.63 45.32 42.17
C PHE A 176 3.30 44.68 43.52
N LEU A 177 4.30 44.34 44.33
CA LEU A 177 4.09 43.78 45.68
C LEU A 177 3.36 44.75 46.61
N TYR A 178 3.43 46.05 46.34
CA TYR A 178 2.74 47.10 47.10
C TYR A 178 1.46 47.59 46.41
N SER A 179 1.04 46.93 45.32
CA SER A 179 -0.17 47.30 44.60
C SER A 179 -1.44 46.95 45.39
N TRP A 180 -2.52 47.69 45.13
CA TRP A 180 -3.82 47.46 45.77
C TRP A 180 -4.34 46.01 45.59
N PRO A 181 -4.18 45.35 44.42
CA PRO A 181 -4.53 43.94 44.27
C PRO A 181 -3.73 43.00 45.19
N MET A 182 -2.42 43.23 45.36
CA MET A 182 -1.58 42.42 46.25
C MET A 182 -1.96 42.62 47.73
N PHE A 183 -2.39 43.83 48.10
CA PHE A 183 -2.89 44.10 49.45
C PHE A 183 -4.11 43.23 49.82
N LEU A 184 -5.06 43.01 48.90
CA LEU A 184 -6.22 42.14 49.13
C LEU A 184 -5.82 40.67 49.37
N ILE A 185 -4.81 40.19 48.64
CA ILE A 185 -4.26 38.84 48.83
C ILE A 185 -3.63 38.72 50.22
N TYR A 186 -2.85 39.72 50.65
CA TYR A 186 -2.27 39.73 52.00
C TYR A 186 -3.35 39.75 53.09
N VAL A 187 -4.41 40.54 52.94
CA VAL A 187 -5.52 40.58 53.91
C VAL A 187 -6.21 39.22 54.01
N PHE A 188 -6.44 38.53 52.90
CA PHE A 188 -7.05 37.19 52.93
C PHE A 188 -6.15 36.13 53.57
N LEU A 189 -4.85 36.12 53.23
CA LEU A 189 -3.89 35.18 53.82
C LEU A 189 -3.72 35.41 55.32
N VAL A 190 -3.61 36.68 55.75
CA VAL A 190 -3.53 37.02 57.18
C VAL A 190 -4.84 36.69 57.88
N GLY A 191 -5.99 37.02 57.29
CA GLY A 191 -7.30 36.76 57.88
C GLY A 191 -7.58 35.27 58.09
N THR A 192 -7.27 34.44 57.09
CA THR A 192 -7.40 32.98 57.19
C THR A 192 -6.43 32.39 58.21
N PHE A 193 -5.20 32.89 58.27
CA PHE A 193 -4.20 32.44 59.25
C PHE A 193 -4.58 32.84 60.69
N VAL A 194 -5.07 34.07 60.90
CA VAL A 194 -5.55 34.55 62.20
C VAL A 194 -6.78 33.75 62.64
N ALA A 195 -7.73 33.47 61.75
CA ALA A 195 -8.89 32.64 62.07
C ALA A 195 -8.50 31.20 62.44
N ALA A 196 -7.56 30.61 61.70
CA ALA A 196 -7.01 29.28 62.01
C ALA A 196 -6.23 29.26 63.33
N TYR A 197 -5.46 30.31 63.62
CA TYR A 197 -4.72 30.44 64.88
C TYR A 197 -5.66 30.65 66.08
N ALA A 198 -6.71 31.45 65.92
CA ALA A 198 -7.75 31.63 66.94
C ALA A 198 -8.46 30.31 67.25
N LYS A 199 -8.83 29.52 66.22
CA LYS A 199 -9.38 28.17 66.41
C LYS A 199 -8.39 27.20 67.05
N TYR A 200 -7.11 27.31 66.73
CA TYR A 200 -6.04 26.51 67.34
C TYR A 200 -5.87 26.78 68.84
N GLU A 201 -5.95 28.04 69.29
CA GLU A 201 -5.90 28.37 70.73
C GLU A 201 -7.17 27.93 71.48
N LEU A 202 -8.34 28.02 70.82
CA LEU A 202 -9.64 27.65 71.40
C LEU A 202 -9.83 26.13 71.58
N GLN A 203 -9.16 25.29 70.79
CA GLN A 203 -9.22 23.84 70.91
C GLN A 203 -7.89 23.28 71.43
N LYS A 204 -7.80 23.00 72.73
CA LYS A 204 -6.64 22.34 73.36
C LYS A 204 -6.88 20.85 73.65
N PRO A 205 -6.80 19.94 72.64
CA PRO A 205 -6.77 18.50 72.90
C PRO A 205 -5.34 18.01 73.19
N SER A 206 -5.23 17.13 74.17
CA SER A 206 -3.99 16.49 74.64
C SER A 206 -3.44 15.48 73.61
N GLY A 207 -2.11 15.48 73.39
CA GLY A 207 -1.38 14.30 72.90
C GLY A 207 -0.84 14.27 71.45
N LYS A 208 -0.93 15.33 70.63
CA LYS A 208 -0.36 15.33 69.25
C LYS A 208 0.61 16.51 68.98
N SER A 209 1.54 16.32 68.03
CA SER A 209 2.55 17.31 67.59
C SER A 209 1.93 18.69 67.29
N ARG A 210 2.67 19.78 67.58
CA ARG A 210 2.18 21.16 67.35
C ARG A 210 1.75 21.40 65.89
N PHE A 211 2.46 20.81 64.93
CA PHE A 211 2.21 20.99 63.50
C PHE A 211 0.91 20.34 63.04
N SER A 212 0.62 19.11 63.48
CA SER A 212 -0.61 18.42 63.08
C SER A 212 -1.87 19.07 63.66
N ARG A 213 -1.77 19.66 64.85
CA ARG A 213 -2.86 20.45 65.45
C ARG A 213 -3.16 21.73 64.67
N PHE A 214 -2.13 22.48 64.27
CA PHE A 214 -2.33 23.67 63.45
C PHE A 214 -2.92 23.34 62.08
N ARG A 215 -2.43 22.26 61.45
CA ARG A 215 -2.96 21.77 60.18
C ARG A 215 -4.46 21.45 60.25
N LEU A 216 -4.89 20.82 61.33
CA LEU A 216 -6.30 20.45 61.53
C LEU A 216 -7.19 21.69 61.73
N ALA A 217 -6.72 22.69 62.48
CA ALA A 217 -7.43 23.96 62.62
C ALA A 217 -7.52 24.72 61.28
N LEU A 218 -6.45 24.70 60.47
CA LEU A 218 -6.42 25.32 59.14
C LEU A 218 -7.36 24.61 58.17
N SER A 219 -7.37 23.27 58.14
CA SER A 219 -8.28 22.51 57.29
C SER A 219 -9.74 22.76 57.66
N GLN A 220 -10.07 22.79 58.95
CA GLN A 220 -11.41 23.12 59.42
C GLN A 220 -11.83 24.56 59.12
N THR A 221 -10.88 25.49 59.00
CA THR A 221 -11.17 26.89 58.64
C THR A 221 -11.45 27.05 57.15
N LEU A 222 -10.70 26.35 56.30
CA LEU A 222 -10.92 26.35 54.85
C LEU A 222 -12.21 25.61 54.44
N LEU A 223 -12.64 24.62 55.22
CA LEU A 223 -13.86 23.83 54.97
C LEU A 223 -15.15 24.46 55.50
N ILE A 224 -15.13 25.65 56.11
CA ILE A 224 -16.33 26.32 56.66
C ILE A 224 -17.45 26.52 55.62
N GLY A 225 -17.12 26.57 54.31
CA GLY A 225 -18.10 26.67 53.23
C GLY A 225 -18.73 25.35 52.76
N ALA A 226 -18.19 24.20 53.17
CA ALA A 226 -18.69 22.88 52.76
C ALA A 226 -19.78 22.41 53.74
N LYS A 227 -21.02 22.33 53.24
CA LYS A 227 -22.29 22.14 53.97
C LYS A 227 -22.49 20.73 54.60
N GLN A 228 -21.45 20.11 55.16
CA GLN A 228 -21.47 18.74 55.73
C GLN A 228 -20.88 18.68 57.14
N TYR A 229 -21.47 19.42 58.08
CA TYR A 229 -21.33 19.18 59.52
C TYR A 229 -22.73 18.93 60.09
N GLU A 230 -23.14 17.67 60.18
CA GLU A 230 -24.35 17.28 60.90
C GLU A 230 -23.99 16.21 61.94
N HIS A 231 -24.05 16.59 63.22
CA HIS A 231 -23.83 15.69 64.35
C HIS A 231 -25.04 14.77 64.52
N GLN A 232 -24.90 13.49 64.20
CA GLN A 232 -25.96 12.50 64.40
C GLN A 232 -25.75 11.75 65.72
N LYS A 233 -26.65 11.95 66.68
CA LYS A 233 -26.61 11.35 68.02
C LYS A 233 -27.54 10.13 68.06
N VAL A 234 -27.00 8.92 68.21
CA VAL A 234 -27.79 7.67 68.27
C VAL A 234 -27.45 6.91 69.56
N THR A 235 -28.44 6.71 70.42
CA THR A 235 -28.31 5.90 71.64
C THR A 235 -28.49 4.41 71.31
N GLN A 236 -27.45 3.58 71.51
CA GLN A 236 -27.52 2.12 71.35
C GLN A 236 -27.29 1.38 72.67
N TYR A 237 -28.10 0.35 72.91
CA TYR A 237 -27.95 -0.58 74.04
C TYR A 237 -26.92 -1.64 73.67
N ILE A 238 -25.68 -1.52 74.16
CA ILE A 238 -24.62 -2.48 73.84
C ILE A 238 -24.02 -3.09 75.11
N ARG A 239 -24.34 -4.37 75.35
CA ARG A 239 -23.51 -5.31 76.11
C ARG A 239 -22.95 -6.29 75.09
N GLU A 240 -21.69 -6.11 74.71
CA GLU A 240 -21.08 -6.70 73.51
C GLU A 240 -20.48 -8.11 73.73
N THR A 241 -20.61 -8.69 74.92
CA THR A 241 -20.03 -10.01 75.25
C THR A 241 -21.13 -11.04 75.51
N ASP A 242 -21.08 -12.15 74.77
CA ASP A 242 -21.90 -13.35 75.02
C ASP A 242 -21.68 -13.84 76.47
N PRO A 243 -22.72 -14.20 77.25
CA PRO A 243 -22.53 -14.70 78.60
C PRO A 243 -21.62 -15.92 78.62
N ASN A 244 -20.79 -16.03 79.65
CA ASN A 244 -20.01 -17.24 79.89
C ASN A 244 -20.93 -18.43 80.21
N ASP A 245 -20.41 -19.66 80.12
CA ASP A 245 -21.19 -20.89 80.33
C ASP A 245 -21.95 -20.91 81.66
N PHE A 246 -21.35 -20.37 82.72
CA PHE A 246 -21.95 -20.33 84.05
C PHE A 246 -23.11 -19.32 84.13
N GLU A 247 -22.91 -18.10 83.64
CA GLU A 247 -23.94 -17.06 83.55
C GLU A 247 -25.12 -17.54 82.68
N PHE A 248 -24.82 -18.19 81.57
CA PHE A 248 -25.86 -18.77 80.71
C PHE A 248 -26.66 -19.86 81.40
N GLN A 249 -26.00 -20.85 82.02
CA GLN A 249 -26.67 -21.96 82.69
C GLN A 249 -27.48 -21.51 83.91
N SER A 250 -26.97 -20.55 84.69
CA SER A 250 -27.69 -19.99 85.85
C SER A 250 -28.95 -19.25 85.43
N VAL A 251 -28.87 -18.37 84.42
CA VAL A 251 -30.03 -17.62 83.93
C VAL A 251 -31.05 -18.55 83.24
N LEU A 252 -30.58 -19.53 82.47
CA LEU A 252 -31.47 -20.53 81.84
C LEU A 252 -32.26 -21.31 82.90
N ARG A 253 -31.60 -21.75 83.97
CA ARG A 253 -32.28 -22.47 85.07
C ARG A 253 -33.22 -21.56 85.86
N GLU A 254 -32.85 -20.30 86.11
CA GLU A 254 -33.73 -19.31 86.75
C GLU A 254 -35.02 -19.08 85.94
N ILE A 255 -34.92 -19.03 84.60
CA ILE A 255 -36.08 -18.94 83.70
C ILE A 255 -36.93 -20.22 83.79
N LEU A 256 -36.31 -21.39 83.71
CA LEU A 256 -37.02 -22.68 83.74
C LEU A 256 -37.72 -22.93 85.09
N GLU A 257 -37.04 -22.69 86.22
CA GLU A 257 -37.63 -22.76 87.57
C GLU A 257 -38.80 -21.79 87.72
N THR A 258 -38.71 -20.63 87.08
CA THR A 258 -39.83 -19.69 87.08
C THR A 258 -41.01 -20.29 86.33
N ILE A 259 -40.84 -20.87 85.13
CA ILE A 259 -41.96 -21.24 84.24
C ILE A 259 -42.47 -22.69 84.38
N GLN A 260 -41.64 -23.63 84.80
CA GLN A 260 -41.99 -25.04 84.95
C GLN A 260 -42.63 -25.35 86.30
N GLU A 261 -43.52 -26.35 86.33
CA GLU A 261 -44.22 -26.88 87.51
C GLU A 261 -44.45 -28.39 87.29
N ASP A 262 -44.89 -29.15 88.30
CA ASP A 262 -45.13 -30.60 88.18
C ASP A 262 -46.09 -30.98 87.03
N HIS A 263 -47.01 -30.07 86.69
CA HIS A 263 -47.98 -30.23 85.60
C HIS A 263 -47.71 -29.32 84.39
N SER A 264 -46.57 -28.63 84.32
CA SER A 264 -46.19 -27.75 83.20
C SER A 264 -44.73 -27.95 82.83
N LYS A 265 -44.48 -28.54 81.65
CA LYS A 265 -43.13 -28.80 81.13
C LYS A 265 -42.87 -28.00 79.86
N VAL A 266 -41.62 -27.54 79.71
CA VAL A 266 -41.16 -26.82 78.52
C VAL A 266 -40.26 -27.73 77.68
N ILE A 267 -40.54 -27.79 76.38
CA ILE A 267 -39.77 -28.51 75.37
C ILE A 267 -39.09 -27.48 74.48
N ILE A 268 -37.77 -27.56 74.38
CA ILE A 268 -36.94 -26.62 73.61
C ILE A 268 -36.59 -27.29 72.27
N VAL A 269 -37.03 -26.73 71.16
CA VAL A 269 -36.69 -27.21 69.82
C VAL A 269 -35.61 -26.30 69.24
N LEU A 270 -34.43 -26.85 68.96
CA LEU A 270 -33.31 -26.13 68.35
C LEU A 270 -33.23 -26.52 66.87
N ASP A 271 -33.89 -25.74 66.01
CA ASP A 271 -34.08 -26.07 64.59
C ASP A 271 -33.01 -25.42 63.68
N ASN A 272 -32.88 -25.93 62.45
CA ASN A 272 -32.01 -25.42 61.37
C ASN A 272 -30.50 -25.38 61.67
N ILE A 273 -29.97 -26.23 62.56
CA ILE A 273 -28.52 -26.36 62.74
C ILE A 273 -27.80 -26.83 61.48
N ASP A 274 -28.49 -27.62 60.65
CA ASP A 274 -28.00 -28.13 59.37
C ASP A 274 -27.92 -27.06 58.27
N ARG A 275 -28.44 -25.84 58.49
CA ARG A 275 -28.34 -24.72 57.54
C ARG A 275 -27.14 -23.81 57.76
N LEU A 276 -26.39 -24.01 58.84
CA LEU A 276 -25.18 -23.23 59.12
C LEU A 276 -24.06 -23.58 58.13
N PRO A 277 -23.15 -22.63 57.83
CA PRO A 277 -21.95 -22.92 57.06
C PRO A 277 -21.12 -24.06 57.68
N PRO A 278 -20.51 -24.94 56.87
CA PRO A 278 -19.70 -26.08 57.38
C PRO A 278 -18.64 -25.68 58.42
N ASP A 279 -18.02 -24.52 58.26
CA ASP A 279 -16.93 -24.07 59.13
C ASP A 279 -17.44 -23.63 60.53
N GLU A 280 -18.69 -23.16 60.62
CA GLU A 280 -19.33 -22.69 61.86
C GLU A 280 -20.12 -23.81 62.58
N ILE A 281 -20.53 -24.86 61.87
CA ILE A 281 -21.35 -25.95 62.42
C ILE A 281 -20.71 -26.55 63.68
N ALA A 282 -19.39 -26.75 63.70
CA ALA A 282 -18.71 -27.34 64.85
C ALA A 282 -18.77 -26.44 66.11
N GLU A 283 -18.69 -25.12 65.92
CA GLU A 283 -18.77 -24.12 66.99
C GLU A 283 -20.18 -24.04 67.56
N TYR A 284 -21.21 -23.88 66.71
CA TYR A 284 -22.60 -23.87 67.16
C TYR A 284 -23.05 -25.22 67.72
N TRP A 285 -22.54 -26.34 67.21
CA TRP A 285 -22.79 -27.66 67.80
C TRP A 285 -22.24 -27.75 69.22
N ALA A 286 -21.07 -27.17 69.49
CA ALA A 286 -20.51 -27.07 70.84
C ALA A 286 -21.36 -26.15 71.74
N LEU A 287 -21.87 -25.03 71.21
CA LEU A 287 -22.77 -24.12 71.94
C LEU A 287 -24.13 -24.77 72.24
N VAL A 288 -24.72 -25.51 71.30
CA VAL A 288 -25.92 -26.32 71.55
C VAL A 288 -25.64 -27.39 72.60
N ARG A 289 -24.48 -28.06 72.55
CA ARG A 289 -24.08 -29.01 73.59
C ARG A 289 -23.88 -28.34 74.96
N SER A 290 -23.49 -27.06 75.00
CA SER A 290 -23.35 -26.30 76.24
C SER A 290 -24.69 -26.05 76.95
N ILE A 291 -25.82 -26.08 76.22
CA ILE A 291 -27.17 -26.07 76.81
C ILE A 291 -27.41 -27.31 77.67
N PHE A 292 -26.83 -28.45 77.25
CA PHE A 292 -27.02 -29.76 77.89
C PHE A 292 -25.87 -30.16 78.84
N SER A 293 -24.75 -29.42 78.83
CA SER A 293 -23.59 -29.77 79.65
C SER A 293 -23.83 -29.49 81.12
N ARG A 294 -23.68 -30.51 81.97
CA ARG A 294 -23.72 -30.35 83.42
C ARG A 294 -22.40 -29.73 83.90
N THR A 295 -22.44 -28.50 84.41
CA THR A 295 -21.30 -27.95 85.14
C THR A 295 -21.25 -28.63 86.52
N HIS A 296 -20.12 -29.24 86.89
CA HIS A 296 -19.90 -29.97 88.15
C HIS A 296 -19.98 -29.10 89.44
N SER A 297 -20.52 -27.88 89.37
CA SER A 297 -20.51 -26.89 90.44
C SER A 297 -21.89 -26.58 91.03
N VAL A 298 -22.95 -27.25 90.57
CA VAL A 298 -24.30 -27.11 91.13
C VAL A 298 -24.66 -28.39 91.87
N THR A 299 -24.40 -28.40 93.18
CA THR A 299 -24.45 -29.61 94.03
C THR A 299 -25.87 -30.05 94.41
N GLU A 300 -26.93 -29.33 94.04
CA GLU A 300 -28.32 -29.77 94.28
C GLU A 300 -29.22 -29.39 93.09
N THR A 301 -29.79 -30.39 92.40
CA THR A 301 -30.87 -30.16 91.42
C THR A 301 -32.11 -29.63 92.14
N GLN A 302 -32.39 -28.34 92.00
CA GLN A 302 -33.63 -27.74 92.48
C GLN A 302 -34.83 -28.26 91.67
N GLN A 303 -36.00 -28.38 92.31
CA GLN A 303 -37.24 -28.79 91.65
C GLN A 303 -37.58 -27.82 90.49
N HIS A 304 -38.18 -28.34 89.41
CA HIS A 304 -38.66 -27.59 88.24
C HIS A 304 -37.61 -26.87 87.36
N SER A 305 -36.35 -27.32 87.37
CA SER A 305 -35.26 -26.72 86.55
C SER A 305 -34.79 -27.59 85.36
N GLN A 306 -35.60 -28.57 84.92
CA GLN A 306 -35.14 -29.59 83.97
C GLN A 306 -35.20 -29.14 82.50
N ILE A 307 -34.16 -29.47 81.74
CA ILE A 307 -34.06 -29.15 80.32
C ILE A 307 -34.51 -30.37 79.49
N THR A 308 -35.55 -30.21 78.65
CA THR A 308 -35.89 -31.20 77.62
C THR A 308 -35.78 -30.54 76.25
N ALA A 309 -34.90 -31.05 75.39
CA ALA A 309 -34.69 -30.47 74.07
C ALA A 309 -34.80 -31.46 72.92
N ILE A 310 -35.18 -30.94 71.75
CA ILE A 310 -35.25 -31.64 70.47
C ILE A 310 -34.34 -30.90 69.50
N VAL A 311 -33.43 -31.62 68.86
CA VAL A 311 -32.52 -31.05 67.85
C VAL A 311 -32.72 -31.82 66.54
N PRO A 312 -33.41 -31.24 65.56
CA PRO A 312 -33.41 -31.73 64.19
C PRO A 312 -32.06 -31.50 63.52
N TYR A 313 -31.49 -32.52 62.91
CA TYR A 313 -30.21 -32.41 62.21
C TYR A 313 -30.07 -33.37 61.04
N ASP A 314 -29.16 -33.03 60.12
CA ASP A 314 -28.69 -33.95 59.08
C ASP A 314 -27.33 -34.51 59.48
N ARG A 315 -27.28 -35.81 59.79
CA ARG A 315 -26.06 -36.48 60.20
C ARG A 315 -24.93 -36.38 59.18
N ARG A 316 -25.23 -36.48 57.88
CA ARG A 316 -24.20 -36.44 56.83
C ARG A 316 -23.60 -35.05 56.72
N HIS A 317 -24.44 -34.02 56.81
CA HIS A 317 -23.99 -32.63 56.72
C HIS A 317 -23.06 -32.26 57.89
N ILE A 318 -23.41 -32.70 59.11
CA ILE A 318 -22.60 -32.45 60.30
C ILE A 318 -21.30 -33.29 60.31
N GLU A 319 -21.35 -34.54 59.86
CA GLU A 319 -20.14 -35.40 59.76
C GLU A 319 -19.12 -34.83 58.76
N VAL A 320 -19.56 -34.28 57.62
CA VAL A 320 -18.66 -33.66 56.61
C VAL A 320 -18.05 -32.35 57.12
N ALA A 321 -18.84 -31.52 57.80
CA ALA A 321 -18.37 -30.29 58.44
C ALA A 321 -17.31 -30.57 59.53
N ALA A 322 -17.49 -31.64 60.30
CA ALA A 322 -16.54 -32.04 61.34
C ALA A 322 -15.20 -32.57 60.78
N ASP A 323 -15.20 -33.19 59.59
CA ASP A 323 -13.99 -33.71 58.93
C ASP A 323 -13.10 -32.60 58.31
N LYS A 324 -13.68 -31.47 57.84
CA LYS A 324 -12.92 -30.37 57.22
C LYS A 324 -12.02 -29.59 58.20
N ASN A 325 -12.39 -29.55 59.49
CA ASN A 325 -11.70 -28.75 60.51
C ASN A 325 -10.47 -29.41 61.14
N LYS A 326 -10.12 -30.65 60.77
CA LYS A 326 -8.85 -31.31 61.18
C LYS A 326 -8.26 -32.08 60.02
N GLY A 327 -7.22 -31.52 59.40
CA GLY A 327 -6.43 -32.20 58.38
C GLY A 327 -5.81 -33.49 58.94
N GLY A 328 -6.12 -34.61 58.29
CA GLY A 328 -5.34 -35.86 58.35
C GLY A 328 -5.56 -36.76 59.57
N ASP A 329 -6.70 -37.43 59.65
CA ASP A 329 -6.78 -38.90 59.84
C ASP A 329 -8.24 -39.34 59.71
N GLY A 330 -8.51 -40.38 58.91
CA GLY A 330 -9.87 -40.83 58.61
C GLY A 330 -10.62 -41.27 59.88
N PHE A 331 -11.61 -40.48 60.32
CA PHE A 331 -12.46 -40.84 61.46
C PHE A 331 -13.20 -42.17 61.20
N THR A 332 -12.92 -43.20 62.00
CA THR A 332 -13.64 -44.47 61.97
C THR A 332 -15.13 -44.25 62.25
N HIS A 333 -16.03 -44.94 61.53
CA HIS A 333 -17.50 -44.86 61.72
C HIS A 333 -17.95 -44.98 63.19
N LEU A 334 -17.16 -45.65 64.04
CA LEU A 334 -17.40 -45.81 65.48
C LEU A 334 -17.21 -44.51 66.29
N ARG A 335 -16.17 -43.70 66.01
CA ARG A 335 -15.98 -42.38 66.67
C ARG A 335 -16.95 -41.32 66.14
N LYS A 336 -17.41 -41.43 64.88
CA LYS A 336 -18.50 -40.58 64.33
C LYS A 336 -19.83 -40.84 65.03
N ARG A 337 -20.12 -42.11 65.39
CA ARG A 337 -21.27 -42.45 66.24
C ARG A 337 -21.16 -41.90 67.66
N GLU A 338 -19.96 -41.83 68.24
CA GLU A 338 -19.73 -41.26 69.58
C GLU A 338 -20.06 -39.77 69.69
N LEU A 339 -19.94 -38.98 68.62
CA LEU A 339 -20.28 -37.55 68.63
C LEU A 339 -21.77 -37.32 68.94
N PHE A 340 -22.64 -38.11 68.33
CA PHE A 340 -24.10 -38.01 68.48
C PHE A 340 -24.61 -38.78 69.70
N SER A 341 -24.05 -39.96 69.99
CA SER A 341 -24.47 -40.76 71.16
C SER A 341 -24.05 -40.17 72.51
N LYS A 342 -23.11 -39.22 72.54
CA LYS A 342 -22.76 -38.43 73.73
C LYS A 342 -23.60 -37.14 73.88
N THR A 343 -24.29 -36.73 72.82
CA THR A 343 -25.06 -35.46 72.78
C THR A 343 -26.56 -35.71 73.01
N PHE A 344 -27.10 -36.83 72.53
CA PHE A 344 -28.52 -37.16 72.64
C PHE A 344 -28.74 -38.43 73.46
N ASP A 345 -29.76 -38.40 74.33
CA ASP A 345 -30.23 -39.58 75.06
C ASP A 345 -31.04 -40.52 74.14
N GLU A 346 -31.68 -39.97 73.09
CA GLU A 346 -32.47 -40.73 72.09
C GLU A 346 -32.35 -40.10 70.69
N VAL A 347 -32.28 -40.92 69.64
CA VAL A 347 -32.20 -40.46 68.24
C VAL A 347 -33.26 -41.15 67.40
N LEU A 348 -34.12 -40.39 66.73
CA LEU A 348 -35.16 -40.88 65.82
C LEU A 348 -34.83 -40.51 64.37
N ASN A 349 -35.02 -41.43 63.43
CA ASN A 349 -34.72 -41.23 62.01
C ASN A 349 -35.96 -40.80 61.20
N VAL A 350 -35.82 -39.77 60.38
CA VAL A 350 -36.84 -39.23 59.48
C VAL A 350 -36.44 -39.51 58.03
N ALA A 351 -37.14 -40.45 57.39
CA ALA A 351 -36.89 -40.81 56.00
C ALA A 351 -37.33 -39.70 55.01
N PRO A 352 -36.63 -39.52 53.88
CA PRO A 352 -37.03 -38.56 52.85
C PRO A 352 -38.38 -38.91 52.22
N PRO A 353 -39.21 -37.92 51.86
CA PRO A 353 -40.50 -38.16 51.23
C PRO A 353 -40.32 -38.74 49.82
N ILE A 354 -41.07 -39.78 49.48
CA ILE A 354 -41.08 -40.38 48.15
C ILE A 354 -42.42 -40.07 47.48
N MET A 355 -42.38 -39.40 46.33
CA MET A 355 -43.54 -39.17 45.48
C MET A 355 -43.89 -40.45 44.71
N SER A 356 -45.09 -40.99 44.91
CA SER A 356 -45.58 -42.15 44.15
C SER A 356 -46.09 -41.77 42.75
N ASN A 357 -46.47 -40.51 42.51
CA ASN A 357 -46.92 -40.02 41.20
C ASN A 357 -46.52 -38.55 40.95
N THR A 358 -45.33 -38.33 40.40
CA THR A 358 -44.77 -36.99 40.14
C THR A 358 -45.55 -36.24 39.05
N LYS A 359 -46.05 -36.95 38.02
CA LYS A 359 -46.74 -36.36 36.88
C LYS A 359 -48.03 -35.66 37.31
N GLU A 360 -48.89 -36.38 38.04
CA GLU A 360 -50.17 -35.82 38.52
C GLU A 360 -49.95 -34.61 39.43
N PHE A 361 -48.95 -34.67 40.32
CA PHE A 361 -48.60 -33.55 41.18
C PHE A 361 -48.10 -32.34 40.37
N PHE A 362 -47.25 -32.56 39.37
CA PHE A 362 -46.76 -31.50 38.49
C PHE A 362 -47.91 -30.84 37.74
N GLU A 363 -48.78 -31.63 37.11
CA GLU A 363 -49.94 -31.13 36.35
C GLU A 363 -50.91 -30.34 37.23
N GLN A 364 -51.17 -30.79 38.47
CA GLN A 364 -51.99 -30.05 39.42
C GLN A 364 -51.35 -28.71 39.79
N LYS A 365 -50.05 -28.70 40.10
CA LYS A 365 -49.34 -27.50 40.55
C LYS A 365 -49.13 -26.47 39.43
N ILE A 366 -48.79 -26.90 38.22
CA ILE A 366 -48.56 -25.97 37.10
C ILE A 366 -49.85 -25.28 36.65
N ARG A 367 -51.00 -25.97 36.74
CA ARG A 367 -52.32 -25.38 36.46
C ARG A 367 -52.74 -24.36 37.51
N ILE A 368 -52.30 -24.50 38.75
CA ILE A 368 -52.50 -23.49 39.79
C ILE A 368 -51.59 -22.29 39.53
N ALA A 369 -50.32 -22.53 39.21
CA ALA A 369 -49.34 -21.46 39.00
C ALA A 369 -49.62 -20.62 37.75
N LEU A 370 -50.10 -21.24 36.67
CA LEU A 370 -50.38 -20.62 35.37
C LEU A 370 -51.81 -20.97 34.90
N PRO A 371 -52.85 -20.33 35.48
CA PRO A 371 -54.25 -20.69 35.22
C PRO A 371 -54.74 -20.36 33.80
N ASP A 372 -54.10 -19.41 33.13
CA ASP A 372 -54.53 -18.90 31.81
C ASP A 372 -54.02 -19.76 30.64
N ILE A 373 -53.04 -20.65 30.88
CA ILE A 373 -52.44 -21.48 29.83
C ILE A 373 -53.31 -22.74 29.60
N ARG A 374 -53.88 -22.83 28.40
CA ARG A 374 -54.75 -23.95 27.99
C ARG A 374 -54.07 -24.99 27.10
N ASP A 375 -52.87 -24.70 26.62
CA ASP A 375 -52.12 -25.59 25.73
C ASP A 375 -51.59 -26.81 26.50
N ALA A 376 -52.26 -27.94 26.29
CA ALA A 376 -51.89 -29.21 26.91
C ALA A 376 -50.56 -29.78 26.37
N ASP A 377 -50.21 -29.50 25.11
CA ASP A 377 -48.96 -29.97 24.51
C ASP A 377 -47.76 -29.20 25.07
N ALA A 378 -47.88 -27.87 25.19
CA ALA A 378 -46.85 -27.03 25.83
C ALA A 378 -46.60 -27.44 27.30
N LEU A 379 -47.66 -27.64 28.08
CA LEU A 379 -47.54 -28.08 29.48
C LEU A 379 -46.90 -29.48 29.58
N PHE A 380 -47.21 -30.37 28.65
CA PHE A 380 -46.63 -31.71 28.60
C PHE A 380 -45.14 -31.67 28.22
N ARG A 381 -44.74 -30.85 27.24
CA ARG A 381 -43.33 -30.63 26.86
C ARG A 381 -42.51 -30.06 28.01
N VAL A 382 -43.07 -29.11 28.76
CA VAL A 382 -42.44 -28.56 29.97
C VAL A 382 -42.23 -29.66 31.02
N TYR A 383 -43.20 -30.56 31.20
CA TYR A 383 -43.03 -31.73 32.07
C TYR A 383 -41.95 -32.69 31.56
N LEU A 384 -41.84 -32.93 30.25
CA LEU A 384 -40.78 -33.77 29.67
C LEU A 384 -39.39 -33.16 29.90
N ILE A 385 -39.24 -31.85 29.73
CA ILE A 385 -37.99 -31.13 30.01
C ILE A 385 -37.64 -31.21 31.50
N PHE A 386 -38.63 -31.03 32.39
CA PHE A 386 -38.46 -31.24 33.83
C PHE A 386 -37.99 -32.67 34.14
N ASN A 387 -38.62 -33.68 33.55
CA ASN A 387 -38.25 -35.07 33.77
C ASN A 387 -36.81 -35.37 33.28
N MET A 388 -36.43 -34.82 32.13
CA MET A 388 -35.07 -34.90 31.60
C MET A 388 -34.04 -34.31 32.59
N LEU A 389 -34.35 -33.18 33.23
CA LEU A 389 -33.48 -32.56 34.23
C LEU A 389 -33.32 -33.43 35.49
N ILE A 390 -34.43 -34.01 35.97
CA ILE A 390 -34.43 -34.90 37.13
C ILE A 390 -33.68 -36.20 36.86
N ASP A 391 -33.83 -36.77 35.66
CA ASP A 391 -33.13 -37.99 35.25
C ASP A 391 -31.62 -37.78 35.20
N ARG A 392 -31.15 -36.62 34.69
CA ARG A 392 -29.73 -36.21 34.75
C ARG A 392 -29.23 -36.06 36.20
N ALA A 393 -30.10 -35.69 37.14
CA ALA A 393 -29.77 -35.42 38.54
C ALA A 393 -29.99 -36.60 39.51
N GLY A 394 -30.32 -37.81 39.03
CA GLY A 394 -30.45 -39.02 39.87
C GLY A 394 -31.88 -39.50 40.17
N GLY A 395 -32.88 -39.03 39.42
CA GLY A 395 -34.12 -39.77 39.14
C GLY A 395 -35.24 -39.75 40.18
N LYS A 396 -35.21 -38.88 41.19
CA LYS A 396 -36.32 -38.75 42.17
C LYS A 396 -36.56 -37.28 42.56
N ALA A 397 -37.66 -36.71 42.07
CA ALA A 397 -38.07 -35.36 42.41
C ALA A 397 -38.80 -35.30 43.77
N THR A 398 -38.45 -34.30 44.58
CA THR A 398 -39.19 -33.93 45.79
C THR A 398 -40.31 -32.95 45.46
N PRO A 399 -41.39 -32.85 46.26
CA PRO A 399 -42.45 -31.85 46.08
C PRO A 399 -41.91 -30.42 45.96
N ARG A 400 -40.88 -30.10 46.77
CA ARG A 400 -40.24 -28.79 46.79
C ARG A 400 -39.52 -28.47 45.48
N GLN A 401 -38.82 -29.44 44.89
CA GLN A 401 -38.17 -29.27 43.59
C GLN A 401 -39.19 -29.03 42.48
N VAL A 402 -40.32 -29.76 42.49
CA VAL A 402 -41.42 -29.54 41.52
C VAL A 402 -41.99 -28.12 41.67
N ILE A 403 -42.27 -27.68 42.89
CA ILE A 403 -42.81 -26.35 43.17
C ILE A 403 -41.82 -25.25 42.77
N SER A 404 -40.52 -25.40 43.08
CA SER A 404 -39.48 -24.44 42.70
C SER A 404 -39.39 -24.30 41.19
N TYR A 405 -39.31 -25.42 40.48
CA TYR A 405 -39.22 -25.42 39.02
C TYR A 405 -40.45 -24.77 38.36
N ILE A 406 -41.65 -25.10 38.82
CA ILE A 406 -42.89 -24.47 38.31
C ILE A 406 -42.89 -22.96 38.57
N ASN A 407 -42.46 -22.54 39.76
CA ASN A 407 -42.34 -21.13 40.08
C ASN A 407 -41.31 -20.43 39.18
N GLU A 408 -40.15 -21.03 38.93
CA GLU A 408 -39.10 -20.48 38.06
C GLU A 408 -39.58 -20.35 36.62
N VAL A 409 -40.13 -21.43 36.04
CA VAL A 409 -40.72 -21.42 34.68
C VAL A 409 -41.81 -20.36 34.57
N GLY A 410 -42.76 -20.33 35.51
CA GLY A 410 -43.84 -19.34 35.51
C GLY A 410 -43.33 -17.91 35.70
N GLY A 411 -42.23 -17.73 36.43
CA GLY A 411 -41.61 -16.43 36.66
C GLY A 411 -40.97 -15.86 35.41
N LEU A 412 -40.14 -16.64 34.72
CA LEU A 412 -39.53 -16.24 33.46
C LEU A 412 -40.59 -16.03 32.36
N TYR A 413 -41.61 -16.88 32.30
CA TYR A 413 -42.72 -16.71 31.35
C TYR A 413 -43.48 -15.39 31.57
N ALA A 414 -43.75 -15.03 32.83
CA ALA A 414 -44.39 -13.77 33.18
C ALA A 414 -43.46 -12.55 32.94
N LEU A 415 -42.15 -12.69 33.19
CA LEU A 415 -41.14 -11.66 32.95
C LEU A 415 -41.12 -11.22 31.49
N HIS A 416 -41.22 -12.18 30.56
CA HIS A 416 -41.30 -11.92 29.12
C HIS A 416 -42.73 -11.71 28.61
N ALA A 417 -43.69 -11.43 29.50
CA ALA A 417 -45.09 -11.15 29.17
C ALA A 417 -45.74 -12.21 28.25
N GLY A 418 -45.33 -13.48 28.36
CA GLY A 418 -45.85 -14.57 27.55
C GLY A 418 -45.44 -14.55 26.07
N ARG A 419 -44.52 -13.66 25.66
CA ARG A 419 -44.02 -13.56 24.28
C ARG A 419 -43.13 -14.73 23.88
N VAL A 420 -42.43 -15.32 24.85
CA VAL A 420 -41.59 -16.51 24.64
C VAL A 420 -42.41 -17.77 24.93
N PRO A 421 -42.38 -18.80 24.06
CA PRO A 421 -43.09 -20.05 24.32
C PRO A 421 -42.70 -20.70 25.65
N LEU A 422 -43.68 -21.23 26.38
CA LEU A 422 -43.46 -21.87 27.68
C LEU A 422 -42.44 -23.03 27.62
N PRO A 423 -42.42 -23.90 26.58
CA PRO A 423 -41.38 -24.91 26.44
C PRO A 423 -39.97 -24.33 26.22
N THR A 424 -39.84 -23.18 25.56
CA THR A 424 -38.55 -22.48 25.38
C THR A 424 -38.02 -21.95 26.71
N VAL A 425 -38.89 -21.44 27.58
CA VAL A 425 -38.52 -21.03 28.95
C VAL A 425 -38.02 -22.24 29.76
N ALA A 426 -38.71 -23.38 29.64
CA ALA A 426 -38.27 -24.62 30.28
C ALA A 426 -36.92 -25.12 29.73
N ALA A 427 -36.68 -24.98 28.42
CA ALA A 427 -35.41 -25.33 27.78
C ALA A 427 -34.27 -24.39 28.22
N TYR A 428 -34.53 -23.11 28.43
CA TYR A 428 -33.55 -22.17 29.01
C TYR A 428 -33.09 -22.65 30.38
N LEU A 429 -34.01 -22.99 31.29
CA LEU A 429 -33.65 -23.50 32.63
C LEU A 429 -32.84 -24.80 32.56
N ALA A 430 -33.03 -25.61 31.50
CA ALA A 430 -32.23 -26.81 31.31
C ALA A 430 -30.78 -26.55 30.86
N LEU A 431 -30.52 -25.36 30.32
CA LEU A 431 -29.21 -24.93 29.80
C LEU A 431 -28.61 -23.76 30.59
N GLN A 432 -29.30 -23.28 31.63
CA GLN A 432 -29.00 -22.01 32.31
C GLN A 432 -27.53 -21.91 32.72
N ASP A 433 -27.02 -22.88 33.47
CA ASP A 433 -25.63 -22.89 33.94
C ASP A 433 -24.63 -22.80 32.76
N SER A 434 -24.88 -23.53 31.68
CA SER A 434 -24.00 -23.52 30.49
C SER A 434 -24.08 -22.22 29.70
N LEU A 435 -25.24 -21.56 29.66
CA LEU A 435 -25.45 -20.33 28.91
C LEU A 435 -24.93 -19.10 29.68
N GLU A 436 -25.04 -19.11 31.01
CA GLU A 436 -24.45 -18.08 31.87
C GLU A 436 -22.92 -18.14 31.87
N GLU A 437 -22.33 -19.33 31.82
CA GLU A 437 -20.87 -19.50 31.69
C GLU A 437 -20.34 -19.09 30.30
N ASN A 438 -21.09 -19.37 29.22
CA ASN A 438 -20.68 -19.04 27.86
C ASN A 438 -21.85 -18.55 26.98
N PRO A 439 -22.21 -17.25 27.07
CA PRO A 439 -23.31 -16.66 26.27
C PRO A 439 -23.13 -16.77 24.75
N ALA A 440 -21.87 -16.77 24.28
CA ALA A 440 -21.54 -16.80 22.85
C ALA A 440 -21.87 -18.15 22.18
N SER A 441 -22.05 -19.21 22.97
CA SER A 441 -22.43 -20.53 22.47
C SER A 441 -23.77 -20.51 21.72
N LEU A 442 -24.68 -19.59 22.04
CA LEU A 442 -25.97 -19.44 21.35
C LEU A 442 -25.86 -19.01 19.88
N ALA A 443 -24.72 -18.43 19.45
CA ALA A 443 -24.47 -18.12 18.05
C ALA A 443 -24.16 -19.38 17.21
N ILE A 444 -23.81 -20.49 17.87
CA ILE A 444 -23.47 -21.77 17.25
C ILE A 444 -24.68 -22.70 17.38
N ARG A 445 -25.26 -23.09 16.24
CA ARG A 445 -26.49 -23.89 16.18
C ARG A 445 -26.42 -25.22 16.95
N GLU A 446 -25.22 -25.78 17.11
CA GLU A 446 -24.93 -27.09 17.71
C GLU A 446 -24.94 -27.09 19.25
N THR A 447 -25.02 -25.92 19.90
CA THR A 447 -25.01 -25.83 21.36
C THR A 447 -26.27 -26.38 22.03
N VAL A 448 -27.43 -26.29 21.35
CA VAL A 448 -28.68 -26.89 21.84
C VAL A 448 -28.85 -28.27 21.24
N ASP A 449 -28.83 -29.30 22.08
CA ASP A 449 -29.07 -30.70 21.70
C ASP A 449 -30.38 -30.86 20.90
N ASP A 450 -30.36 -31.68 19.85
CA ASP A 450 -31.49 -31.91 18.94
C ASP A 450 -32.73 -32.41 19.68
N HIS A 451 -32.53 -33.20 20.74
CA HIS A 451 -33.63 -33.66 21.58
C HIS A 451 -34.32 -32.49 22.30
N LEU A 452 -33.56 -31.57 22.89
CA LEU A 452 -34.09 -30.40 23.58
C LEU A 452 -34.75 -29.41 22.60
N ARG A 453 -34.16 -29.23 21.41
CA ARG A 453 -34.74 -28.43 20.32
C ARG A 453 -36.10 -28.98 19.88
N SER A 454 -36.22 -30.31 19.78
CA SER A 454 -37.49 -30.97 19.44
C SER A 454 -38.58 -30.80 20.51
N LEU A 455 -38.18 -30.76 21.79
CA LEU A 455 -39.07 -30.55 22.92
C LEU A 455 -39.52 -29.08 23.01
N ALA A 456 -38.62 -28.12 22.78
CA ALA A 456 -38.92 -26.69 22.74
C ALA A 456 -39.84 -26.33 21.56
N ALA A 457 -39.65 -26.98 20.39
CA ALA A 457 -40.46 -26.80 19.18
C ALA A 457 -40.62 -25.33 18.75
N ASP A 458 -39.55 -24.54 18.87
CA ASP A 458 -39.52 -23.11 18.58
C ASP A 458 -38.65 -22.83 17.33
N GLY A 459 -39.23 -22.14 16.34
CA GLY A 459 -38.53 -21.76 15.10
C GLY A 459 -37.51 -20.64 15.30
N GLU A 460 -37.61 -19.88 16.40
CA GLU A 460 -36.71 -18.78 16.76
C GLU A 460 -36.00 -19.04 18.09
N LEU A 461 -35.67 -20.31 18.36
CA LEU A 461 -35.16 -20.79 19.65
C LEU A 461 -33.96 -19.98 20.16
N GLU A 462 -32.92 -19.78 19.34
CA GLU A 462 -31.70 -19.07 19.74
C GLU A 462 -31.97 -17.60 20.10
N ARG A 463 -32.87 -16.96 19.36
CA ARG A 463 -33.30 -15.57 19.60
C ARG A 463 -34.04 -15.47 20.93
N ASN A 464 -34.98 -16.37 21.18
CA ASN A 464 -35.77 -16.38 22.41
C ASN A 464 -34.94 -16.78 23.64
N LEU A 465 -33.97 -17.71 23.50
CA LEU A 465 -33.02 -18.04 24.55
C LEU A 465 -32.11 -16.86 24.90
N SER A 466 -31.63 -16.13 23.89
CA SER A 466 -30.83 -14.92 24.09
C SER A 466 -31.63 -13.83 24.79
N ALA A 467 -32.93 -13.69 24.45
CA ALA A 467 -33.83 -12.73 25.09
C ALA A 467 -33.99 -13.00 26.59
N ILE A 468 -34.08 -14.29 26.97
CA ILE A 468 -34.13 -14.69 28.38
C ILE A 468 -32.78 -14.43 29.06
N LEU A 469 -31.66 -14.83 28.43
CA LEU A 469 -30.31 -14.69 29.00
C LEU A 469 -29.95 -13.23 29.32
N PHE A 470 -30.22 -12.31 28.39
CA PHE A 470 -29.91 -10.89 28.55
C PHE A 470 -31.05 -10.07 29.16
N ASN A 471 -32.21 -10.69 29.40
CA ASN A 471 -33.42 -10.03 29.86
C ASN A 471 -33.78 -8.78 29.03
N VAL A 472 -33.75 -8.93 27.71
CA VAL A 472 -34.13 -7.87 26.75
C VAL A 472 -35.19 -8.38 25.77
N GLU A 473 -35.75 -7.49 24.95
CA GLU A 473 -36.66 -7.92 23.90
C GLU A 473 -35.95 -8.81 22.87
N PRO A 474 -36.66 -9.80 22.26
CA PRO A 474 -36.04 -10.76 21.34
C PRO A 474 -35.28 -10.15 20.16
N GLU A 475 -35.58 -8.92 19.75
CA GLU A 475 -34.88 -8.22 18.65
C GLU A 475 -33.51 -7.68 19.07
N LEU A 476 -33.38 -7.20 20.31
CA LEU A 476 -32.16 -6.59 20.85
C LEU A 476 -31.15 -7.65 21.31
N ALA A 477 -31.63 -8.79 21.81
CA ALA A 477 -30.79 -9.84 22.38
C ALA A 477 -29.78 -10.41 21.37
N PHE A 478 -30.22 -10.60 20.13
CA PHE A 478 -29.39 -11.18 19.07
C PHE A 478 -28.31 -10.20 18.59
N GLN A 479 -28.58 -8.89 18.65
CA GLN A 479 -27.63 -7.84 18.23
C GLN A 479 -26.40 -7.77 19.15
N ILE A 480 -26.60 -7.91 20.47
CA ILE A 480 -25.53 -7.83 21.48
C ILE A 480 -24.53 -8.99 21.32
N LEU A 481 -25.01 -10.18 20.93
CA LEU A 481 -24.15 -11.35 20.70
C LEU A 481 -23.31 -11.21 19.41
N LEU A 482 -23.88 -10.64 18.35
CA LEU A 482 -23.21 -10.50 17.06
C LEU A 482 -22.03 -9.52 17.11
N ASP A 483 -22.17 -8.39 17.80
CA ASP A 483 -21.13 -7.35 17.82
C ASP A 483 -19.79 -7.89 18.34
N GLY A 484 -19.82 -8.64 19.46
CA GLY A 484 -18.63 -9.24 20.05
C GLY A 484 -18.00 -10.35 19.21
N GLU A 485 -18.80 -11.14 18.49
CA GLU A 485 -18.27 -12.21 17.63
C GLU A 485 -17.74 -11.67 16.29
N ILE A 486 -18.34 -10.62 15.73
CA ILE A 486 -17.80 -9.93 14.55
C ILE A 486 -16.44 -9.32 14.88
N GLU A 487 -16.28 -8.69 16.04
CA GLU A 487 -14.99 -8.11 16.47
C GLU A 487 -13.91 -9.18 16.69
N LYS A 488 -14.25 -10.33 17.28
CA LYS A 488 -13.29 -11.45 17.43
C LYS A 488 -12.94 -12.09 16.09
N ALA A 489 -13.93 -12.30 15.22
CA ALA A 489 -13.71 -12.88 13.90
C ALA A 489 -12.91 -11.96 12.98
N ALA A 490 -13.08 -10.64 13.10
CA ALA A 490 -12.28 -9.65 12.39
C ALA A 490 -10.79 -9.73 12.77
N ASN A 491 -10.48 -10.03 14.04
CA ASN A 491 -9.12 -10.15 14.56
C ASN A 491 -8.50 -11.56 14.43
N ALA A 492 -9.21 -12.52 13.82
CA ALA A 492 -8.68 -13.87 13.63
C ALA A 492 -7.59 -13.91 12.54
N GLU A 493 -6.74 -14.95 12.56
CA GLU A 493 -5.70 -15.15 11.54
C GLU A 493 -6.27 -15.42 10.15
N THR A 494 -7.49 -15.96 10.04
CA THR A 494 -8.17 -16.24 8.77
C THR A 494 -9.58 -15.64 8.73
N SER A 495 -10.06 -15.36 7.51
CA SER A 495 -11.39 -14.79 7.25
C SER A 495 -12.53 -15.79 7.36
N ASP A 496 -12.25 -17.09 7.47
CA ASP A 496 -13.24 -18.18 7.44
C ASP A 496 -14.36 -17.98 8.46
N ARG A 497 -13.99 -17.56 9.68
CA ARG A 497 -14.95 -17.33 10.76
C ARG A 497 -15.86 -16.13 10.47
N LEU A 498 -15.32 -15.07 9.87
CA LEU A 498 -16.09 -13.88 9.48
C LEU A 498 -17.02 -14.20 8.29
N ILE A 499 -16.55 -14.99 7.33
CA ILE A 499 -17.37 -15.49 6.20
C ILE A 499 -18.49 -16.41 6.71
N ALA A 500 -18.22 -17.28 7.68
CA ALA A 500 -19.26 -18.12 8.29
C ALA A 500 -20.33 -17.27 8.99
N LEU A 501 -19.92 -16.27 9.77
CA LEU A 501 -20.81 -15.33 10.46
C LEU A 501 -21.65 -14.49 9.49
N SER A 502 -21.17 -14.24 8.28
CA SER A 502 -21.92 -13.48 7.27
C SER A 502 -23.24 -14.12 6.85
N LYS A 503 -23.43 -15.42 7.13
CA LYS A 503 -24.67 -16.17 6.86
C LYS A 503 -25.67 -16.09 8.02
N SER A 504 -25.29 -15.53 9.17
CA SER A 504 -26.14 -15.44 10.35
C SER A 504 -27.19 -14.33 10.19
N PRO A 505 -28.44 -14.52 10.65
CA PRO A 505 -29.48 -13.49 10.62
C PRO A 505 -29.02 -12.20 11.32
N GLY A 506 -29.22 -11.02 10.76
CA GLY A 506 -28.85 -9.74 11.41
C GLY A 506 -27.38 -9.32 11.32
N PHE A 507 -26.49 -10.15 10.75
CA PHE A 507 -25.08 -9.76 10.47
C PHE A 507 -25.01 -8.49 9.61
N ASP A 508 -25.84 -8.43 8.57
CA ASP A 508 -25.88 -7.33 7.60
C ASP A 508 -26.21 -5.99 8.26
N VAL A 509 -27.04 -5.99 9.31
CA VAL A 509 -27.41 -4.78 10.05
C VAL A 509 -26.26 -4.27 10.93
N ARG A 510 -25.38 -5.16 11.42
CA ARG A 510 -24.37 -4.83 12.45
C ARG A 510 -22.95 -4.69 11.91
N VAL A 511 -22.57 -5.43 10.87
CA VAL A 511 -21.17 -5.55 10.41
C VAL A 511 -20.49 -4.21 10.14
N ASN A 512 -21.20 -3.26 9.54
CA ASN A 512 -20.66 -1.92 9.27
C ASN A 512 -20.49 -1.10 10.56
N ASP A 513 -21.45 -1.17 11.48
CA ASP A 513 -21.41 -0.43 12.74
C ASP A 513 -20.26 -0.93 13.63
N VAL A 514 -20.10 -2.25 13.72
CA VAL A 514 -18.99 -2.88 14.45
C VAL A 514 -17.65 -2.47 13.85
N PHE A 515 -17.52 -2.52 12.52
CA PHE A 515 -16.30 -2.08 11.84
C PHE A 515 -15.97 -0.62 12.18
N VAL A 516 -16.94 0.29 12.08
CA VAL A 516 -16.72 1.72 12.34
C VAL A 516 -16.38 1.97 13.82
N ALA A 517 -17.04 1.29 14.75
CA ALA A 517 -16.81 1.44 16.18
C ALA A 517 -15.43 0.92 16.61
N SER A 518 -14.97 -0.20 16.04
CA SER A 518 -13.70 -0.83 16.41
C SER A 518 -12.51 -0.40 15.53
N ALA A 519 -12.73 0.25 14.39
CA ALA A 519 -11.65 0.66 13.49
C ALA A 519 -10.58 1.53 14.18
N SER A 520 -10.98 2.44 15.09
CA SER A 520 -10.01 3.28 15.81
C SER A 520 -9.17 2.51 16.83
N SER A 521 -9.74 1.50 17.51
CA SER A 521 -9.00 0.69 18.47
C SER A 521 -8.00 -0.23 17.75
N TRP A 522 -8.41 -0.87 16.65
CA TRP A 522 -7.55 -1.76 15.87
C TRP A 522 -6.34 -1.06 15.24
N ARG A 523 -6.47 0.22 14.87
CA ARG A 523 -5.32 1.02 14.41
C ARG A 523 -4.25 1.19 15.49
N SER A 524 -4.66 1.31 16.75
CA SER A 524 -3.72 1.49 17.86
C SER A 524 -2.99 0.21 18.27
N SER A 525 -3.53 -0.96 17.91
CA SER A 525 -3.07 -2.27 18.39
C SER A 525 -2.26 -3.09 17.37
N SER A 526 -1.77 -2.48 16.29
CA SER A 526 -1.01 -3.15 15.21
C SER A 526 -1.74 -4.29 14.47
N ASN A 527 -3.03 -4.52 14.73
CA ASN A 527 -3.84 -5.59 14.13
C ASN A 527 -4.65 -5.13 12.90
N PHE A 528 -4.39 -3.92 12.41
CA PHE A 528 -5.21 -3.31 11.36
C PHE A 528 -5.07 -4.00 10.00
N ALA A 529 -3.86 -4.39 9.59
CA ALA A 529 -3.64 -5.02 8.28
C ALA A 529 -4.29 -6.42 8.15
N PRO A 530 -4.18 -7.35 9.13
CA PRO A 530 -4.92 -8.62 9.11
C PRO A 530 -6.43 -8.42 9.06
N MET A 531 -6.95 -7.43 9.79
CA MET A 531 -8.38 -7.12 9.79
C MET A 531 -8.87 -6.63 8.42
N VAL A 532 -8.12 -5.72 7.79
CA VAL A 532 -8.42 -5.26 6.43
C VAL A 532 -8.42 -6.42 5.44
N ASN A 533 -7.50 -7.40 5.60
CA ASN A 533 -7.53 -8.62 4.79
C ASN A 533 -8.85 -9.38 4.96
N ASN A 534 -9.25 -9.63 6.21
CA ASN A 534 -10.43 -10.44 6.52
C ASN A 534 -11.71 -9.80 5.97
N PHE A 535 -11.85 -8.48 6.08
CA PHE A 535 -12.96 -7.75 5.49
C PHE A 535 -12.88 -7.65 3.97
N ALA A 536 -11.69 -7.50 3.38
CA ALA A 536 -11.52 -7.53 1.94
C ALA A 536 -11.94 -8.89 1.36
N GLU A 537 -11.54 -10.00 1.99
CA GLU A 537 -11.93 -11.36 1.60
C GLU A 537 -13.43 -11.63 1.75
N LEU A 538 -14.04 -11.16 2.86
CA LEU A 538 -15.49 -11.19 3.02
C LEU A 538 -16.19 -10.50 1.84
N LEU A 539 -15.76 -9.27 1.52
CA LEU A 539 -16.39 -8.42 0.52
C LEU A 539 -16.23 -8.92 -0.94
N VAL A 540 -15.38 -9.92 -1.21
CA VAL A 540 -15.31 -10.56 -2.54
C VAL A 540 -16.63 -11.26 -2.88
N ASN A 541 -17.21 -11.98 -1.90
CA ASN A 541 -18.39 -12.84 -2.10
C ASN A 541 -19.62 -12.41 -1.28
N TYR A 542 -19.52 -11.33 -0.50
CA TYR A 542 -20.60 -10.85 0.35
C TYR A 542 -21.58 -9.93 -0.40
N ASP A 543 -22.80 -10.41 -0.59
CA ASP A 543 -23.91 -9.77 -1.33
C ASP A 543 -25.03 -9.20 -0.41
N GLY A 544 -24.69 -8.88 0.85
CA GLY A 544 -25.64 -8.24 1.78
C GLY A 544 -25.88 -6.75 1.47
N GLU A 545 -26.97 -6.18 1.96
CA GLU A 545 -27.35 -4.77 1.78
C GLU A 545 -26.27 -3.81 2.34
N ALA A 546 -25.57 -4.20 3.41
CA ALA A 546 -24.48 -3.42 3.99
C ALA A 546 -23.16 -3.51 3.23
N SER A 547 -23.03 -4.37 2.21
CA SER A 547 -21.80 -4.55 1.42
C SER A 547 -21.29 -3.21 0.86
N SER A 548 -22.21 -2.35 0.37
CA SER A 548 -21.84 -1.04 -0.18
C SER A 548 -21.33 -0.04 0.87
N HIS A 549 -21.94 -0.02 2.05
CA HIS A 549 -21.55 0.83 3.18
C HIS A 549 -20.24 0.35 3.80
N LEU A 550 -20.11 -0.97 4.00
CA LEU A 550 -18.92 -1.60 4.54
C LEU A 550 -17.70 -1.35 3.64
N ARG A 551 -17.84 -1.44 2.31
CA ARG A 551 -16.76 -1.06 1.35
C ARG A 551 -16.27 0.37 1.57
N LYS A 552 -17.19 1.33 1.72
CA LYS A 552 -16.83 2.74 1.97
C LYS A 552 -16.13 2.92 3.31
N SER A 553 -16.62 2.26 4.36
CA SER A 553 -16.02 2.31 5.70
C SER A 553 -14.61 1.71 5.73
N VAL A 554 -14.39 0.57 5.06
CA VAL A 554 -13.07 -0.08 4.94
C VAL A 554 -12.09 0.81 4.17
N VAL A 555 -12.52 1.39 3.04
CA VAL A 555 -11.70 2.33 2.26
C VAL A 555 -11.35 3.57 3.09
N ALA A 556 -12.33 4.19 3.76
CA ALA A 556 -12.09 5.35 4.62
C ALA A 556 -11.11 5.02 5.76
N ALA A 557 -11.17 3.80 6.30
CA ALA A 557 -10.28 3.38 7.36
C ALA A 557 -8.85 3.14 6.86
N LEU A 558 -8.68 2.56 5.67
CA LEU A 558 -7.38 2.42 5.02
C LEU A 558 -6.74 3.78 4.77
N LEU A 559 -7.48 4.74 4.21
CA LEU A 559 -6.97 6.08 3.86
C LEU A 559 -6.47 6.89 5.07
N GLN A 560 -6.78 6.45 6.30
CA GLN A 560 -6.34 7.08 7.54
C GLN A 560 -5.05 6.44 8.10
N LEU A 561 -4.49 5.40 7.47
CA LEU A 561 -3.23 4.81 7.90
C LEU A 561 -2.04 5.72 7.53
N PRO A 562 -1.13 6.01 8.48
CA PRO A 562 0.06 6.81 8.16
C PRO A 562 1.09 6.02 7.34
N ASP A 563 1.27 4.73 7.63
CA ASP A 563 2.27 3.88 7.02
C ASP A 563 1.81 2.41 6.90
N ILE A 564 2.40 1.68 5.95
CA ILE A 564 2.13 0.26 5.69
C ILE A 564 3.47 -0.48 5.59
N THR A 565 3.66 -1.53 6.39
CA THR A 565 4.88 -2.35 6.38
C THR A 565 4.95 -3.28 5.17
N LEU A 566 6.11 -3.38 4.53
CA LEU A 566 6.36 -4.37 3.47
C LEU A 566 6.46 -5.78 4.04
N GLY A 567 5.64 -6.71 3.53
CA GLY A 567 5.62 -8.10 3.99
C GLY A 567 4.32 -8.80 3.59
N LYS A 568 3.80 -9.69 4.45
CA LYS A 568 2.53 -10.40 4.22
C LYS A 568 1.33 -9.45 4.11
N ASP A 569 1.40 -8.29 4.77
CA ASP A 569 0.33 -7.29 4.84
C ASP A 569 0.04 -6.62 3.49
N THR A 570 1.00 -6.58 2.57
CA THR A 570 0.83 -5.86 1.29
C THR A 570 -0.09 -6.60 0.33
N ALA A 571 -0.07 -7.94 0.32
CA ALA A 571 -0.96 -8.74 -0.51
C ALA A 571 -2.44 -8.55 -0.12
N ALA A 572 -2.69 -8.44 1.20
CA ALA A 572 -4.02 -8.19 1.75
C ALA A 572 -4.59 -6.83 1.30
N VAL A 573 -3.77 -5.78 1.39
CA VAL A 573 -4.20 -4.43 1.05
C VAL A 573 -4.38 -4.26 -0.47
N VAL A 574 -3.65 -5.01 -1.30
CA VAL A 574 -3.83 -5.03 -2.76
C VAL A 574 -5.19 -5.61 -3.18
N LYS A 575 -5.71 -6.62 -2.47
CA LYS A 575 -7.05 -7.19 -2.76
C LYS A 575 -8.17 -6.16 -2.65
N LEU A 576 -8.00 -5.09 -1.85
CA LEU A 576 -8.98 -4.01 -1.80
C LEU A 576 -9.17 -3.30 -3.15
N LEU A 577 -8.19 -3.34 -4.05
CA LEU A 577 -8.34 -2.77 -5.39
C LEU A 577 -9.43 -3.50 -6.20
N GLU A 578 -9.60 -4.81 -6.00
CA GLU A 578 -10.64 -5.64 -6.62
C GLU A 578 -12.03 -5.30 -6.08
N VAL A 579 -12.09 -4.93 -4.79
CA VAL A 579 -13.33 -4.78 -4.02
C VAL A 579 -13.83 -3.33 -3.98
N CYS A 580 -12.95 -2.33 -4.05
CA CYS A 580 -13.36 -0.93 -3.95
C CYS A 580 -14.06 -0.40 -5.21
N SER A 581 -14.85 0.66 -5.02
CA SER A 581 -15.59 1.35 -6.08
C SER A 581 -14.64 1.91 -7.14
N SER A 582 -15.09 1.99 -8.40
CA SER A 582 -14.28 2.56 -9.49
C SER A 582 -13.79 3.98 -9.20
N GLU A 583 -14.59 4.79 -8.50
CA GLU A 583 -14.25 6.16 -8.11
C GLU A 583 -13.15 6.25 -7.04
N ASP A 584 -13.06 5.25 -6.15
CA ASP A 584 -12.09 5.27 -5.04
C ASP A 584 -10.80 4.49 -5.35
N ARG A 585 -10.79 3.62 -6.37
CA ARG A 585 -9.62 2.82 -6.77
C ARG A 585 -8.34 3.64 -6.93
N ALA A 586 -8.41 4.80 -7.58
CA ALA A 586 -7.25 5.68 -7.77
C ALA A 586 -6.73 6.26 -6.45
N LYS A 587 -7.64 6.61 -5.52
CA LYS A 587 -7.27 7.13 -4.18
C LYS A 587 -6.64 6.03 -3.33
N VAL A 588 -7.24 4.84 -3.35
CA VAL A 588 -6.75 3.65 -2.64
C VAL A 588 -5.35 3.30 -3.14
N LEU A 589 -5.16 3.17 -4.46
CA LEU A 589 -3.86 2.89 -5.05
C LEU A 589 -2.83 3.96 -4.64
N GLN A 590 -3.17 5.24 -4.77
CA GLN A 590 -2.26 6.32 -4.38
C GLN A 590 -1.83 6.19 -2.92
N HIS A 591 -2.78 5.96 -2.02
CA HIS A 591 -2.52 5.86 -0.59
C HIS A 591 -1.63 4.66 -0.26
N ILE A 592 -1.92 3.49 -0.83
CA ILE A 592 -1.09 2.27 -0.69
C ILE A 592 0.35 2.57 -1.10
N LEU A 593 0.55 3.16 -2.29
CA LEU A 593 1.88 3.48 -2.80
C LEU A 593 2.65 4.44 -1.87
N THR A 594 2.00 5.48 -1.34
CA THR A 594 2.65 6.48 -0.47
C THR A 594 2.84 6.00 0.97
N ALA A 595 1.88 5.25 1.53
CA ALA A 595 1.94 4.75 2.89
C ALA A 595 2.98 3.62 3.00
N THR A 596 3.08 2.74 2.00
CA THR A 596 4.14 1.72 1.96
C THR A 596 5.53 2.34 1.77
N ALA A 597 5.66 3.40 0.97
CA ALA A 597 6.92 4.15 0.88
C ALA A 597 7.33 4.78 2.22
N SER A 598 6.34 5.26 3.00
CA SER A 598 6.58 5.86 4.32
C SER A 598 6.93 4.80 5.39
N GLY A 599 6.39 3.58 5.25
CA GLY A 599 6.59 2.45 6.17
C GLY A 599 7.85 1.60 5.96
N LEU A 600 8.81 2.06 5.15
CA LEU A 600 10.06 1.31 4.86
C LEU A 600 10.98 1.11 6.08
N GLY A 601 10.76 1.84 7.18
CA GLY A 601 11.54 1.72 8.42
C GLY A 601 12.98 2.26 8.31
N THR A 602 13.83 1.87 9.26
CA THR A 602 15.22 2.35 9.37
C THR A 602 16.23 1.52 8.57
N ASP A 603 16.09 0.20 8.53
CA ASP A 603 17.02 -0.64 7.76
C ASP A 603 16.69 -0.47 6.28
N LYS A 604 17.58 0.16 5.51
CA LYS A 604 17.40 0.49 4.09
C LYS A 604 18.50 -0.18 3.28
N ASP A 605 18.41 -1.50 3.16
CA ASP A 605 19.38 -2.34 2.45
C ASP A 605 18.95 -2.68 1.01
N GLN A 606 19.82 -3.39 0.30
CA GLN A 606 19.54 -3.83 -1.07
C GLN A 606 18.33 -4.77 -1.15
N ALA A 607 18.16 -5.67 -0.18
CA ALA A 607 17.08 -6.65 -0.17
C ALA A 607 15.70 -5.99 -0.07
N LYS A 608 15.54 -5.00 0.82
CA LYS A 608 14.31 -4.20 0.89
C LYS A 608 14.10 -3.34 -0.35
N GLY A 609 15.16 -2.82 -0.96
CA GLY A 609 15.08 -2.13 -2.26
C GLY A 609 14.44 -3.00 -3.34
N ARG A 610 14.91 -4.26 -3.48
CA ARG A 610 14.34 -5.23 -4.41
C ARG A 610 12.88 -5.57 -4.09
N LEU A 611 12.57 -5.83 -2.81
CA LEU A 611 11.21 -6.13 -2.37
C LEU A 611 10.24 -4.97 -2.68
N PHE A 612 10.67 -3.73 -2.49
CA PHE A 612 9.84 -2.57 -2.78
C PHE A 612 9.60 -2.40 -4.28
N SER A 613 10.62 -2.64 -5.12
CA SER A 613 10.48 -2.63 -6.59
C SER A 613 9.45 -3.68 -7.07
N LYS A 614 9.54 -4.91 -6.56
CA LYS A 614 8.56 -5.98 -6.83
C LYS A 614 7.16 -5.60 -6.38
N PHE A 615 7.04 -5.03 -5.18
CA PHE A 615 5.75 -4.57 -4.66
C PHE A 615 5.12 -3.52 -5.58
N LEU A 616 5.84 -2.48 -6.01
CA LEU A 616 5.30 -1.45 -6.90
C LEU A 616 4.80 -2.04 -8.21
N SER A 617 5.56 -2.97 -8.80
CA SER A 617 5.18 -3.66 -10.04
C SER A 617 3.93 -4.52 -9.85
N ASN A 618 3.86 -5.29 -8.77
CA ASN A 618 2.72 -6.17 -8.47
C ASN A 618 1.44 -5.37 -8.21
N VAL A 619 1.51 -4.30 -7.40
CA VAL A 619 0.35 -3.47 -7.08
C VAL A 619 -0.14 -2.72 -8.33
N THR A 620 0.78 -2.23 -9.15
CA THR A 620 0.43 -1.55 -10.41
C THR A 620 -0.19 -2.52 -11.41
N ALA A 621 0.34 -3.74 -11.52
CA ALA A 621 -0.23 -4.79 -12.35
C ALA A 621 -1.63 -5.22 -11.87
N ALA A 622 -1.83 -5.39 -10.55
CA ALA A 622 -3.12 -5.69 -9.96
C ALA A 622 -4.15 -4.56 -10.17
N ALA A 623 -3.72 -3.30 -10.11
CA ALA A 623 -4.59 -2.17 -10.42
C ALA A 623 -5.04 -2.19 -11.90
N LEU A 624 -4.12 -2.46 -12.83
CA LEU A 624 -4.39 -2.50 -14.26
C LEU A 624 -5.19 -3.73 -14.70
N SER A 625 -5.09 -4.86 -13.99
CA SER A 625 -5.93 -6.04 -14.26
C SER A 625 -7.39 -5.77 -13.90
N VAL A 626 -7.64 -4.98 -12.85
CA VAL A 626 -8.97 -4.63 -12.36
C VAL A 626 -9.57 -3.43 -13.10
N ASP A 627 -8.75 -2.46 -13.51
CA ASP A 627 -9.14 -1.32 -14.35
C ASP A 627 -8.05 -1.03 -15.41
N PRO A 628 -8.18 -1.60 -16.62
CA PRO A 628 -7.23 -1.38 -17.71
C PRO A 628 -7.11 0.07 -18.18
N LYS A 629 -8.07 0.95 -17.84
CA LYS A 629 -8.09 2.36 -18.25
C LYS A 629 -7.48 3.29 -17.19
N MET A 630 -7.08 2.76 -16.03
CA MET A 630 -6.52 3.56 -14.95
C MET A 630 -5.20 4.23 -15.34
N GLN A 631 -5.08 5.54 -15.07
CA GLN A 631 -3.83 6.28 -15.25
C GLN A 631 -2.93 6.13 -14.00
N THR A 632 -2.01 5.17 -14.04
CA THR A 632 -1.11 4.86 -12.91
C THR A 632 0.12 5.79 -12.84
N ALA A 633 0.59 6.30 -13.98
CA ALA A 633 1.75 7.21 -14.08
C ALA A 633 1.70 8.44 -13.14
N PRO A 634 0.60 9.23 -13.06
CA PRO A 634 0.54 10.38 -12.14
C PRO A 634 0.53 9.98 -10.66
N LEU A 635 0.13 8.75 -10.33
CA LEU A 635 0.13 8.23 -8.96
C LEU A 635 1.54 7.80 -8.55
N LEU A 636 2.25 7.09 -9.44
CA LEU A 636 3.65 6.70 -9.24
C LEU A 636 4.58 7.89 -9.03
N LYS A 637 4.32 9.03 -9.70
CA LYS A 637 5.08 10.29 -9.52
C LYS A 637 5.03 10.86 -8.10
N LYS A 638 4.12 10.40 -7.23
CA LYS A 638 4.01 10.84 -5.84
C LYS A 638 4.83 9.97 -4.86
N VAL A 639 5.36 8.85 -5.32
CA VAL A 639 6.18 7.94 -4.51
C VAL A 639 7.60 8.49 -4.44
N VAL A 640 8.05 8.82 -3.23
CA VAL A 640 9.42 9.30 -2.96
C VAL A 640 10.27 8.15 -2.46
N LEU A 641 11.39 7.88 -3.15
CA LEU A 641 12.34 6.85 -2.73
C LEU A 641 13.29 7.39 -1.63
N PRO A 642 13.72 6.55 -0.67
CA PRO A 642 14.79 6.88 0.25
C PRO A 642 16.11 7.18 -0.49
N SER A 643 16.93 8.06 0.08
CA SER A 643 18.22 8.45 -0.52
C SER A 643 19.40 7.52 -0.25
N ASN A 644 19.17 6.43 0.50
CA ASN A 644 20.22 5.49 0.89
C ASN A 644 20.79 4.76 -0.36
N PRO A 645 22.13 4.70 -0.55
CA PRO A 645 22.75 4.08 -1.72
C PRO A 645 22.45 2.58 -1.89
N SER A 646 22.54 1.81 -0.81
CA SER A 646 22.27 0.37 -0.81
C SER A 646 20.83 0.07 -1.20
N PHE A 647 19.87 0.79 -0.62
CA PHE A 647 18.46 0.65 -0.97
C PHE A 647 18.19 0.99 -2.44
N LEU A 648 18.70 2.14 -2.90
CA LEU A 648 18.50 2.58 -4.29
C LEU A 648 19.14 1.65 -5.29
N PHE A 649 20.31 1.09 -4.98
CA PHE A 649 20.97 0.08 -5.81
C PHE A 649 20.09 -1.17 -5.95
N GLY A 650 19.65 -1.76 -4.84
CA GLY A 650 18.78 -2.93 -4.87
C GLY A 650 17.46 -2.66 -5.59
N PHE A 651 16.86 -1.49 -5.37
CA PHE A 651 15.66 -1.07 -6.09
C PHE A 651 15.91 -0.98 -7.60
N ALA A 652 16.97 -0.30 -8.02
CA ALA A 652 17.27 -0.08 -9.44
C ALA A 652 17.64 -1.37 -10.17
N ALA A 653 18.39 -2.27 -9.52
CA ALA A 653 18.73 -3.58 -10.08
C ALA A 653 17.47 -4.39 -10.41
N GLU A 654 16.51 -4.48 -9.48
CA GLU A 654 15.24 -5.19 -9.68
C GLU A 654 14.27 -4.43 -10.60
N ALA A 655 14.34 -3.09 -10.62
CA ALA A 655 13.50 -2.27 -11.49
C ALA A 655 13.75 -2.54 -12.99
N SER A 656 14.93 -3.06 -13.35
CA SER A 656 15.30 -3.38 -14.74
C SER A 656 14.47 -4.51 -15.36
N THR A 657 13.99 -5.46 -14.55
CA THR A 657 13.16 -6.60 -14.96
C THR A 657 11.67 -6.39 -14.64
N SER A 658 11.36 -5.25 -14.04
CA SER A 658 10.05 -4.89 -13.51
C SER A 658 9.30 -3.92 -14.43
N SER A 659 7.97 -3.82 -14.28
CA SER A 659 7.15 -2.91 -15.08
C SER A 659 7.27 -1.44 -14.64
N VAL A 660 7.62 -1.22 -13.37
CA VAL A 660 7.76 0.11 -12.78
C VAL A 660 9.24 0.51 -12.67
N GLY A 661 9.66 1.43 -13.54
CA GLY A 661 11.01 1.97 -13.56
C GLY A 661 11.21 3.18 -12.65
N MET A 662 12.44 3.45 -12.22
CA MET A 662 12.77 4.56 -11.32
C MET A 662 12.37 5.95 -11.89
N GLN A 663 12.35 6.12 -13.21
CA GLN A 663 12.01 7.39 -13.87
C GLN A 663 10.50 7.71 -13.81
N GLN A 664 9.67 6.70 -13.56
CA GLN A 664 8.22 6.85 -13.40
C GLN A 664 7.86 7.41 -12.02
N LEU A 665 8.77 7.35 -11.05
CA LEU A 665 8.58 7.82 -9.68
C LEU A 665 8.94 9.31 -9.51
N ALA A 666 8.80 9.83 -8.29
CA ALA A 666 9.37 11.12 -7.94
C ALA A 666 10.89 11.09 -8.11
N LYS A 667 11.51 12.22 -8.51
CA LYS A 667 12.95 12.27 -8.78
C LYS A 667 13.72 11.85 -7.51
N PRO A 668 14.46 10.73 -7.52
CA PRO A 668 15.20 10.28 -6.35
C PRO A 668 16.38 11.22 -6.08
N ALA A 669 16.85 11.24 -4.84
CA ALA A 669 18.12 11.84 -4.45
C ALA A 669 19.03 10.72 -3.94
N LEU A 670 20.32 10.76 -4.24
CA LEU A 670 21.30 9.78 -3.76
C LEU A 670 22.24 10.46 -2.76
N ASP A 671 22.35 9.91 -1.55
CA ASP A 671 23.23 10.43 -0.50
C ASP A 671 24.43 9.50 -0.29
N LEU A 672 25.59 9.92 -0.77
CA LEU A 672 26.86 9.18 -0.64
C LEU A 672 27.74 9.71 0.50
N SER A 673 27.24 10.59 1.38
CA SER A 673 28.05 11.24 2.41
C SER A 673 28.69 10.28 3.42
N SER A 674 28.02 9.14 3.70
CA SER A 674 28.52 8.11 4.62
C SER A 674 29.40 7.04 3.95
N GLU A 675 29.26 6.83 2.64
CA GLU A 675 29.89 5.73 1.89
C GLU A 675 30.35 6.21 0.51
N GLY A 676 31.34 7.11 0.49
CA GLY A 676 31.78 7.79 -0.74
C GLY A 676 32.33 6.87 -1.84
N THR A 677 32.75 5.64 -1.51
CA THR A 677 33.29 4.64 -2.45
C THR A 677 32.32 3.48 -2.73
N PHE A 678 31.06 3.59 -2.31
CA PHE A 678 30.07 2.52 -2.42
C PHE A 678 29.87 2.06 -3.87
N LEU A 679 29.74 3.01 -4.80
CA LEU A 679 29.42 2.74 -6.21
C LEU A 679 30.58 2.05 -6.92
N GLU A 680 31.82 2.45 -6.64
CA GLU A 680 33.04 1.84 -7.15
C GLU A 680 33.18 0.40 -6.63
N THR A 681 32.92 0.20 -5.33
CA THR A 681 33.04 -1.11 -4.68
C THR A 681 32.00 -2.09 -5.25
N ILE A 682 30.74 -1.66 -5.36
CA ILE A 682 29.66 -2.55 -5.84
C ILE A 682 29.76 -2.85 -7.33
N ALA A 683 30.30 -1.92 -8.13
CA ALA A 683 30.56 -2.16 -9.54
C ALA A 683 31.55 -3.31 -9.76
N VAL A 684 32.59 -3.40 -8.92
CA VAL A 684 33.60 -4.46 -8.98
C VAL A 684 33.05 -5.78 -8.43
N GLN A 685 32.34 -5.74 -7.31
CA GLN A 685 31.84 -6.93 -6.60
C GLN A 685 30.58 -7.56 -7.21
N GLN A 686 29.69 -6.76 -7.78
CA GLN A 686 28.39 -7.18 -8.32
C GLN A 686 28.14 -6.55 -9.71
N PRO A 687 28.94 -6.88 -10.74
CA PRO A 687 28.90 -6.19 -12.02
C PRO A 687 27.57 -6.36 -12.78
N ASN A 688 26.95 -7.55 -12.76
CA ASN A 688 25.64 -7.77 -13.38
C ASN A 688 24.51 -6.92 -12.75
N ASP A 689 24.39 -6.93 -11.43
CA ASP A 689 23.38 -6.11 -10.74
C ASP A 689 23.68 -4.61 -10.93
N SER A 690 24.96 -4.24 -10.99
CA SER A 690 25.40 -2.87 -11.26
C SER A 690 25.03 -2.42 -12.68
N LEU A 691 25.12 -3.29 -13.68
CA LEU A 691 24.69 -2.98 -15.05
C LEU A 691 23.21 -2.57 -15.09
N ALA A 692 22.36 -3.34 -14.40
CA ALA A 692 20.94 -3.06 -14.25
C ALA A 692 20.69 -1.76 -13.46
N ALA A 693 21.30 -1.64 -12.27
CA ALA A 693 21.09 -0.50 -11.37
C ALA A 693 21.57 0.82 -11.98
N PHE A 694 22.76 0.84 -12.58
CA PHE A 694 23.36 2.03 -13.15
C PHE A 694 22.64 2.51 -14.40
N SER A 695 22.07 1.60 -15.20
CA SER A 695 21.14 1.98 -16.27
C SER A 695 19.94 2.75 -15.73
N GLY A 696 19.36 2.27 -14.61
CA GLY A 696 18.31 2.96 -13.87
C GLY A 696 18.73 4.35 -13.37
N PHE A 697 19.93 4.44 -12.76
CA PHE A 697 20.49 5.69 -12.25
C PHE A 697 20.78 6.71 -13.36
N LYS A 698 21.27 6.25 -14.52
CA LYS A 698 21.50 7.11 -15.69
C LYS A 698 20.19 7.68 -16.20
N ALA A 699 19.18 6.84 -16.38
CA ALA A 699 17.87 7.28 -16.85
C ALA A 699 17.14 8.18 -15.83
N ALA A 700 17.43 8.05 -14.53
CA ALA A 700 16.97 8.98 -13.48
C ALA A 700 17.87 10.21 -13.28
N SER A 701 19.00 10.31 -13.99
CA SER A 701 20.01 11.37 -13.86
C SER A 701 20.52 11.58 -12.42
N LEU A 702 20.84 10.48 -11.72
CA LEU A 702 21.27 10.50 -10.32
C LEU A 702 22.76 10.74 -10.11
N LEU A 703 23.60 10.35 -11.07
CA LEU A 703 25.06 10.41 -10.96
C LEU A 703 25.66 11.47 -11.87
N THR A 704 26.74 12.09 -11.41
CA THR A 704 27.53 13.06 -12.17
C THR A 704 28.56 12.35 -13.06
N ASP A 705 29.08 13.04 -14.08
CA ASP A 705 30.14 12.50 -14.94
C ASP A 705 31.41 12.14 -14.14
N ASP A 706 31.72 12.84 -13.06
CA ASP A 706 32.89 12.53 -12.21
C ASP A 706 32.69 11.21 -11.43
N GLN A 707 31.47 10.93 -10.98
CA GLN A 707 31.14 9.65 -10.34
C GLN A 707 31.19 8.49 -11.34
N TRP A 708 30.67 8.69 -12.55
CA TRP A 708 30.80 7.70 -13.63
C TRP A 708 32.26 7.41 -13.98
N ASN A 709 33.10 8.45 -14.03
CA ASN A 709 34.54 8.29 -14.22
C ASN A 709 35.19 7.50 -13.07
N ALA A 710 34.83 7.76 -11.81
CA ALA A 710 35.37 7.03 -10.67
C ALA A 710 35.01 5.53 -10.72
N ILE A 711 33.75 5.20 -11.05
CA ILE A 711 33.29 3.82 -11.26
C ILE A 711 34.07 3.16 -12.42
N ALA A 712 34.21 3.85 -13.55
CA ALA A 712 34.97 3.34 -14.69
C ALA A 712 36.44 3.06 -14.33
N ASN A 713 37.03 3.88 -13.46
CA ASN A 713 38.43 3.73 -13.03
C ASN A 713 38.62 2.54 -12.08
N ALA A 714 37.66 2.31 -11.18
CA ALA A 714 37.65 1.13 -10.32
C ALA A 714 37.54 -0.15 -11.14
N LEU A 715 36.62 -0.18 -12.13
CA LEU A 715 36.47 -1.31 -13.05
C LEU A 715 37.71 -1.55 -13.92
N ALA A 716 38.27 -0.49 -14.50
CA ALA A 716 39.49 -0.59 -15.31
C ALA A 716 40.67 -1.11 -14.49
N SER A 717 40.78 -0.72 -13.20
CA SER A 717 41.81 -1.23 -12.30
C SER A 717 41.60 -2.73 -11.99
N SER A 718 40.36 -3.16 -11.76
CA SER A 718 40.01 -4.57 -11.51
C SER A 718 40.30 -5.46 -12.72
N LEU A 719 40.04 -5.01 -13.94
CA LEU A 719 40.29 -5.77 -15.18
C LEU A 719 41.79 -6.04 -15.46
N ILE A 720 42.69 -5.38 -14.71
CA ILE A 720 44.14 -5.57 -14.80
C ILE A 720 44.66 -6.51 -13.69
N ASP A 721 43.80 -6.97 -12.77
CA ASP A 721 44.18 -7.86 -11.68
C ASP A 721 44.31 -9.32 -12.14
N ASP A 722 45.26 -10.05 -11.57
CA ASP A 722 45.52 -11.47 -11.89
C ASP A 722 44.53 -12.42 -11.18
N GLU A 723 43.81 -11.94 -10.17
CA GLU A 723 42.90 -12.74 -9.33
C GLU A 723 41.44 -12.76 -9.83
N THR A 724 41.12 -12.08 -10.93
CA THR A 724 39.74 -11.98 -11.42
C THR A 724 39.32 -13.25 -12.16
N GLU A 725 38.24 -13.90 -11.70
CA GLU A 725 37.64 -15.04 -12.41
C GLU A 725 37.13 -14.63 -13.81
N LEU A 726 37.18 -15.55 -14.79
CA LEU A 726 36.84 -15.23 -16.19
C LEU A 726 35.41 -14.71 -16.36
N GLU A 727 34.43 -15.29 -15.64
CA GLU A 727 33.03 -14.83 -15.68
C GLU A 727 32.91 -13.41 -15.14
N GLN A 728 33.52 -13.13 -13.98
CA GLN A 728 33.56 -11.79 -13.40
C GLN A 728 34.28 -10.78 -14.32
N PHE A 729 35.34 -11.19 -15.01
CA PHE A 729 36.03 -10.35 -16.00
C PHE A 729 35.11 -9.95 -17.16
N GLN A 730 34.35 -10.90 -17.71
CA GLN A 730 33.40 -10.64 -18.80
C GLN A 730 32.30 -9.66 -18.37
N GLU A 731 31.74 -9.85 -17.17
CA GLU A 731 30.71 -8.97 -16.61
C GLU A 731 31.24 -7.57 -16.32
N GLN A 732 32.45 -7.46 -15.73
CA GLN A 732 33.11 -6.19 -15.46
C GLN A 732 33.45 -5.43 -16.75
N LEU A 733 33.90 -6.12 -17.81
CA LEU A 733 34.17 -5.52 -19.11
C LEU A 733 32.90 -4.94 -19.74
N THR A 734 31.81 -5.72 -19.69
CA THR A 734 30.48 -5.30 -20.15
C THR A 734 29.98 -4.08 -19.37
N LEU A 735 30.14 -4.10 -18.04
CA LEU A 735 29.77 -2.98 -17.18
C LEU A 735 30.63 -1.74 -17.46
N LEU A 736 31.94 -1.89 -17.64
CA LEU A 736 32.84 -0.77 -17.95
C LEU A 736 32.43 -0.09 -19.26
N SER A 737 32.14 -0.88 -20.28
CA SER A 737 31.60 -0.41 -21.56
C SER A 737 30.31 0.38 -21.36
N ALA A 738 29.35 -0.13 -20.59
CA ALA A 738 28.09 0.55 -20.27
C ALA A 738 28.27 1.82 -19.41
N VAL A 739 29.19 1.83 -18.45
CA VAL A 739 29.48 3.02 -17.62
C VAL A 739 30.14 4.12 -18.46
N ARG A 740 31.04 3.77 -19.37
CA ARG A 740 31.65 4.73 -20.30
C ARG A 740 30.61 5.37 -21.21
N SER A 741 29.72 4.54 -21.69
CA SER A 741 28.47 4.88 -22.38
C SER A 741 27.62 5.96 -21.65
N PHE A 742 27.65 5.97 -20.31
CA PHE A 742 26.87 6.91 -19.49
C PHE A 742 27.58 8.25 -19.25
N THR A 743 28.87 8.36 -19.55
CA THR A 743 29.67 9.57 -19.32
C THR A 743 29.56 10.50 -20.52
N SER A 744 29.40 11.81 -20.27
CA SER A 744 29.38 12.80 -21.34
C SER A 744 30.72 12.84 -22.08
N ILE A 745 30.69 12.83 -23.42
CA ILE A 745 31.88 12.75 -24.29
C ILE A 745 32.97 13.77 -23.92
N SER A 746 32.59 15.02 -23.62
CA SER A 746 33.53 16.09 -23.31
C SER A 746 34.21 15.97 -21.93
N LYS A 747 33.79 15.01 -21.10
CA LYS A 747 34.29 14.79 -19.73
C LYS A 747 34.84 13.38 -19.52
N ILE A 748 34.96 12.59 -20.58
CA ILE A 748 35.69 11.32 -20.53
C ILE A 748 37.17 11.65 -20.30
N LYS A 749 37.76 11.07 -19.25
CA LYS A 749 39.21 11.16 -19.01
C LYS A 749 39.88 9.93 -19.61
N ASP A 750 40.75 10.15 -20.61
CA ASP A 750 41.41 9.06 -21.35
C ASP A 750 42.55 8.38 -20.56
N SER A 751 42.99 8.94 -19.43
CA SER A 751 44.13 8.45 -18.65
C SER A 751 44.00 6.99 -18.21
N ASP A 752 42.78 6.53 -17.95
CA ASP A 752 42.53 5.22 -17.33
C ASP A 752 42.36 4.11 -18.37
N LEU A 753 41.76 4.40 -19.53
CA LEU A 753 41.74 3.48 -20.68
C LEU A 753 43.15 3.29 -21.24
N ASN A 754 43.97 4.35 -21.25
CA ASN A 754 45.38 4.24 -21.61
C ASN A 754 46.12 3.24 -20.71
N ASN A 755 45.86 3.24 -19.40
CA ASN A 755 46.46 2.27 -18.48
C ASN A 755 45.94 0.85 -18.70
N LEU A 756 44.63 0.68 -18.93
CA LEU A 756 44.00 -0.62 -19.25
C LEU A 756 44.61 -1.25 -20.50
N PHE A 757 44.64 -0.51 -21.61
CA PHE A 757 45.17 -0.98 -22.89
C PHE A 757 46.70 -1.02 -22.95
N ALA A 758 47.41 -0.48 -21.96
CA ALA A 758 48.86 -0.64 -21.77
C ALA A 758 49.23 -1.86 -20.91
N SER A 759 48.24 -2.58 -20.38
CA SER A 759 48.47 -3.75 -19.52
C SER A 759 48.51 -5.05 -20.31
N GLY A 760 49.60 -5.82 -20.20
CA GLY A 760 49.67 -7.17 -20.77
C GLY A 760 48.70 -8.15 -20.11
N LYS A 761 48.34 -7.94 -18.84
CA LYS A 761 47.39 -8.79 -18.10
C LYS A 761 45.98 -8.70 -18.68
N PHE A 762 45.55 -7.49 -19.04
CA PHE A 762 44.25 -7.26 -19.66
C PHE A 762 44.11 -8.05 -20.97
N TYR A 763 45.10 -8.01 -21.87
CA TYR A 763 45.05 -8.77 -23.13
C TYR A 763 45.06 -10.28 -22.91
N LYS A 764 45.80 -10.80 -21.92
CA LYS A 764 45.76 -12.22 -21.55
C LYS A 764 44.38 -12.64 -21.06
N ASN A 765 43.78 -11.86 -20.16
CA ASN A 765 42.43 -12.14 -19.66
C ASN A 765 41.37 -12.03 -20.77
N LEU A 766 41.50 -11.03 -21.65
CA LEU A 766 40.63 -10.86 -22.82
C LEU A 766 40.74 -12.04 -23.80
N TYR A 767 41.96 -12.51 -24.07
CA TYR A 767 42.19 -13.68 -24.91
C TYR A 767 41.69 -14.98 -24.24
N ASN A 768 41.89 -15.15 -22.94
CA ASN A 768 41.37 -16.32 -22.22
C ASN A 768 39.84 -16.33 -22.19
N ALA A 769 39.21 -15.16 -22.10
CA ALA A 769 37.75 -15.02 -22.07
C ALA A 769 37.09 -15.24 -23.43
N TYR A 770 37.74 -14.86 -24.54
CA TYR A 770 37.09 -14.82 -25.88
C TYR A 770 37.89 -15.46 -27.03
N GLY A 771 39.18 -15.74 -26.86
CA GLY A 771 40.05 -16.26 -27.92
C GLY A 771 39.66 -17.64 -28.44
N GLY A 772 38.99 -18.46 -27.60
CA GLY A 772 38.48 -19.79 -27.97
C GLY A 772 37.02 -19.82 -28.43
N ASP A 773 36.27 -18.72 -28.27
CA ASP A 773 34.84 -18.62 -28.56
C ASP A 773 34.57 -17.44 -29.51
N THR A 774 34.66 -17.72 -30.81
CA THR A 774 34.54 -16.71 -31.87
C THR A 774 33.14 -16.12 -32.02
N GLU A 775 32.11 -16.74 -31.42
CA GLU A 775 30.72 -16.26 -31.48
C GLU A 775 30.37 -15.34 -30.30
N ASN A 776 31.20 -15.31 -29.25
CA ASN A 776 30.93 -14.49 -28.08
C ASN A 776 30.89 -12.99 -28.41
N ILE A 777 29.83 -12.30 -27.99
CA ILE A 777 29.63 -10.87 -28.26
C ILE A 777 30.51 -9.96 -27.39
N GLY A 778 31.06 -10.44 -26.27
CA GLY A 778 31.78 -9.61 -25.30
C GLY A 778 33.07 -8.96 -25.84
N ILE A 779 33.66 -9.51 -26.91
CA ILE A 779 34.80 -8.86 -27.57
C ILE A 779 34.45 -7.46 -28.12
N THR A 780 33.18 -7.23 -28.45
CA THR A 780 32.69 -5.94 -28.95
C THR A 780 32.74 -4.85 -27.88
N ASP A 781 32.68 -5.20 -26.59
CA ASP A 781 32.84 -4.25 -25.48
C ASP A 781 34.26 -3.68 -25.43
N ALA A 782 35.27 -4.54 -25.61
CA ALA A 782 36.66 -4.09 -25.72
C ALA A 782 36.88 -3.23 -26.97
N ILE A 783 36.29 -3.61 -28.12
CA ILE A 783 36.37 -2.82 -29.37
C ILE A 783 35.67 -1.46 -29.23
N PHE A 784 34.54 -1.40 -28.54
CA PHE A 784 33.84 -0.15 -28.25
C PHE A 784 34.69 0.76 -27.35
N LEU A 785 35.24 0.23 -26.26
CA LEU A 785 36.07 0.96 -25.30
C LEU A 785 37.36 1.50 -25.93
N VAL A 786 37.99 0.71 -26.81
CA VAL A 786 39.23 1.10 -27.47
C VAL A 786 38.99 2.01 -28.68
N GLY A 787 37.77 2.02 -29.21
CA GLY A 787 37.42 2.73 -30.45
C GLY A 787 37.91 4.17 -30.45
N ASP A 788 37.61 4.91 -29.38
CA ASP A 788 37.97 6.33 -29.20
C ASP A 788 39.50 6.58 -29.13
N LEU A 789 40.29 5.56 -28.76
CA LEU A 789 41.72 5.65 -28.48
C LEU A 789 42.58 5.11 -29.65
N ALA A 790 42.13 4.03 -30.30
CA ALA A 790 42.87 3.33 -31.36
C ALA A 790 42.57 3.80 -32.79
N LEU A 791 41.38 4.35 -33.06
CA LEU A 791 41.10 4.86 -34.40
C LEU A 791 41.96 6.10 -34.78
N PRO A 792 42.21 7.07 -33.87
CA PRO A 792 43.06 8.23 -34.15
C PRO A 792 44.58 8.00 -33.97
N GLY A 793 45.05 6.89 -33.38
CA GLY A 793 46.48 6.66 -33.05
C GLY A 793 46.90 5.18 -32.93
N ASN A 794 48.15 4.91 -32.54
CA ASN A 794 48.63 3.55 -32.25
C ASN A 794 48.34 3.19 -30.80
N LEU A 795 47.92 1.95 -30.55
CA LEU A 795 47.70 1.45 -29.20
C LEU A 795 48.99 1.45 -28.36
N PRO A 796 48.91 1.74 -27.06
CA PRO A 796 50.05 1.63 -26.17
C PRO A 796 50.58 0.19 -26.16
N GLN A 797 51.90 0.05 -26.17
CA GLN A 797 52.56 -1.25 -26.15
C GLN A 797 52.50 -1.84 -24.73
N PRO A 798 51.96 -3.05 -24.55
CA PRO A 798 51.89 -3.72 -23.26
C PRO A 798 53.30 -4.00 -22.76
N THR A 799 53.58 -3.51 -21.56
CA THR A 799 54.87 -3.71 -20.90
C THR A 799 54.67 -4.20 -19.48
N ARG A 800 55.56 -5.08 -19.02
CA ARG A 800 55.66 -5.52 -17.62
C ARG A 800 57.00 -5.12 -17.02
N LEU A 801 57.02 -4.91 -15.71
CA LEU A 801 58.27 -4.72 -14.97
C LEU A 801 58.92 -6.09 -14.74
N ASN A 802 60.15 -6.26 -15.21
CA ASN A 802 60.95 -7.44 -14.92
C ASN A 802 61.51 -7.36 -13.48
N VAL A 803 62.07 -8.46 -12.95
CA VAL A 803 62.64 -8.58 -11.59
C VAL A 803 63.70 -7.51 -11.29
N ASN A 804 64.32 -6.94 -12.34
CA ASN A 804 65.33 -5.87 -12.26
C ASN A 804 64.74 -4.45 -12.39
N GLY A 805 63.42 -4.28 -12.38
CA GLY A 805 62.73 -2.98 -12.51
C GLY A 805 62.68 -2.38 -13.93
N GLN A 806 63.21 -3.07 -14.96
CA GLN A 806 63.13 -2.64 -16.36
C GLN A 806 61.78 -3.03 -16.99
N ARG A 807 61.21 -2.13 -17.80
CA ARG A 807 60.01 -2.41 -18.61
C ARG A 807 60.37 -3.30 -19.81
N VAL A 808 59.73 -4.46 -19.94
CA VAL A 808 59.89 -5.42 -21.03
C VAL A 808 58.52 -5.62 -21.70
N HIS A 809 58.49 -5.89 -23.01
CA HIS A 809 57.24 -6.23 -23.72
C HIS A 809 56.55 -7.45 -23.09
N ASP A 810 55.22 -7.40 -22.99
CA ASP A 810 54.37 -8.48 -22.45
C ASP A 810 53.14 -8.70 -23.33
N ALA A 811 52.57 -9.91 -23.36
CA ALA A 811 51.32 -10.24 -24.07
C ALA A 811 51.26 -9.79 -25.56
N GLN A 812 52.36 -9.96 -26.31
CA GLN A 812 52.47 -9.49 -27.69
C GLN A 812 51.52 -10.23 -28.63
N ASP A 813 51.36 -11.55 -28.45
CA ASP A 813 50.53 -12.38 -29.32
C ASP A 813 49.04 -12.12 -29.09
N GLU A 814 48.63 -11.97 -27.82
CA GLU A 814 47.26 -11.66 -27.44
C GLU A 814 46.86 -10.24 -27.87
N GLN A 815 47.78 -9.27 -27.79
CA GLN A 815 47.54 -7.93 -28.34
C GLN A 815 47.46 -7.97 -29.87
N ALA A 816 48.31 -8.73 -30.55
CA ALA A 816 48.28 -8.87 -32.01
C ALA A 816 46.94 -9.47 -32.48
N TRP A 817 46.43 -10.49 -31.76
CA TRP A 817 45.11 -11.06 -31.98
C TRP A 817 44.00 -10.01 -31.90
N PHE A 818 43.98 -9.19 -30.84
CA PHE A 818 42.98 -8.13 -30.69
C PHE A 818 43.11 -7.04 -31.77
N ASN A 819 44.35 -6.65 -32.10
CA ASN A 819 44.63 -5.67 -33.15
C ASN A 819 44.16 -6.10 -34.53
N GLY A 820 44.15 -7.41 -34.81
CA GLY A 820 43.60 -7.96 -36.06
C GLY A 820 42.14 -7.56 -36.28
N PHE A 821 41.33 -7.48 -35.22
CA PHE A 821 39.94 -7.01 -35.34
C PHE A 821 39.89 -5.51 -35.64
N LEU A 822 40.71 -4.69 -34.96
CA LEU A 822 40.73 -3.24 -35.13
C LEU A 822 41.25 -2.79 -36.51
N SER A 823 42.22 -3.51 -37.07
CA SER A 823 42.74 -3.26 -38.42
C SER A 823 41.77 -3.72 -39.51
N GLY A 824 40.81 -4.59 -39.17
CA GLY A 824 39.90 -5.23 -40.11
C GLY A 824 40.50 -6.42 -40.84
N GLU A 825 41.59 -7.00 -40.33
CA GLU A 825 42.17 -8.27 -40.81
C GLU A 825 41.37 -9.48 -40.32
N SER A 826 40.90 -9.43 -39.07
CA SER A 826 39.97 -10.39 -38.48
C SER A 826 38.55 -9.87 -38.59
N LEU A 827 37.64 -10.70 -39.09
CA LEU A 827 36.23 -10.34 -39.28
C LEU A 827 35.40 -10.69 -38.04
N LEU A 828 34.56 -9.74 -37.62
CA LEU A 828 33.51 -9.98 -36.64
C LEU A 828 32.31 -10.66 -37.29
N THR A 829 31.59 -11.48 -36.53
CA THR A 829 30.31 -12.04 -36.96
C THR A 829 29.27 -10.94 -37.14
N LYS A 830 28.18 -11.24 -37.86
CA LYS A 830 27.08 -10.28 -38.04
C LYS A 830 26.48 -9.84 -36.70
N GLU A 831 26.30 -10.77 -35.77
CA GLU A 831 25.75 -10.50 -34.44
C GLU A 831 26.67 -9.60 -33.59
N GLN A 832 27.99 -9.81 -33.66
CA GLN A 832 28.98 -8.93 -33.02
C GLN A 832 28.96 -7.53 -33.64
N ILE A 833 28.88 -7.40 -34.97
CA ILE A 833 28.77 -6.10 -35.64
C ILE A 833 27.49 -5.40 -35.22
N ASP A 834 26.37 -6.12 -35.17
CA ASP A 834 25.09 -5.58 -34.74
C ASP A 834 25.16 -5.06 -33.29
N ASN A 835 25.72 -5.84 -32.37
CA ASN A 835 25.90 -5.44 -30.98
C ASN A 835 26.79 -4.20 -30.83
N LEU A 836 27.92 -4.14 -31.56
CA LEU A 836 28.81 -2.99 -31.58
C LEU A 836 28.11 -1.74 -32.13
N VAL A 837 27.34 -1.89 -33.21
CA VAL A 837 26.55 -0.82 -33.82
C VAL A 837 25.50 -0.29 -32.83
N ASP A 838 24.81 -1.17 -32.10
CA ASP A 838 23.83 -0.76 -31.08
C ASP A 838 24.47 0.14 -30.01
N LYS A 839 25.65 -0.24 -29.50
CA LYS A 839 26.43 0.58 -28.57
C LYS A 839 26.80 1.92 -29.23
N LEU A 840 27.41 1.90 -30.42
CA LEU A 840 27.86 3.12 -31.09
C LEU A 840 26.72 4.09 -31.44
N ILE A 841 25.53 3.58 -31.78
CA ILE A 841 24.32 4.39 -32.01
C ILE A 841 23.84 5.01 -30.70
N ALA A 842 23.77 4.24 -29.62
CA ALA A 842 23.37 4.73 -28.30
C ALA A 842 24.29 5.87 -27.80
N HIS A 843 25.55 5.89 -28.23
CA HIS A 843 26.57 6.89 -27.84
C HIS A 843 26.92 7.91 -28.92
N TYR A 844 26.14 8.02 -30.01
CA TYR A 844 26.35 9.03 -31.06
C TYR A 844 27.74 8.97 -31.72
N ARG A 845 28.38 7.78 -31.74
CA ARG A 845 29.76 7.59 -32.22
C ARG A 845 29.87 7.24 -33.70
N ILE A 846 28.77 6.89 -34.37
CA ILE A 846 28.78 6.51 -35.79
C ILE A 846 29.42 7.59 -36.71
N PRO A 847 29.13 8.90 -36.59
CA PRO A 847 29.77 9.92 -37.42
C PRO A 847 31.30 9.97 -37.26
N TRP A 848 31.79 9.69 -36.05
CA TRP A 848 33.21 9.68 -35.73
C TRP A 848 33.91 8.47 -36.36
N TRP A 849 33.27 7.29 -36.30
CA TRP A 849 33.73 6.08 -37.00
C TRP A 849 33.73 6.29 -38.52
N ALA A 850 32.68 6.85 -39.09
CA ALA A 850 32.60 7.16 -40.53
C ALA A 850 33.68 8.15 -40.98
N SER A 851 33.99 9.16 -40.17
CA SER A 851 35.08 10.11 -40.47
C SER A 851 36.46 9.43 -40.52
N HIS A 852 36.72 8.46 -39.64
CA HIS A 852 37.95 7.66 -39.67
C HIS A 852 37.97 6.67 -40.84
N GLY A 853 36.81 6.14 -41.20
CA GLY A 853 36.65 5.30 -42.39
C GLY A 853 37.04 6.01 -43.68
N VAL A 854 36.77 7.32 -43.80
CA VAL A 854 37.24 8.15 -44.92
C VAL A 854 38.77 8.22 -44.94
N ALA A 855 39.42 8.35 -43.78
CA ALA A 855 40.89 8.39 -43.69
C ALA A 855 41.56 7.02 -43.92
N LYS A 856 40.86 5.92 -43.60
CA LYS A 856 41.34 4.53 -43.76
C LYS A 856 40.30 3.67 -44.53
N PRO A 857 40.13 3.86 -45.86
CA PRO A 857 39.05 3.23 -46.62
C PRO A 857 39.13 1.70 -46.76
N SER A 858 40.29 1.11 -46.46
CA SER A 858 40.54 -0.34 -46.53
C SER A 858 40.16 -1.09 -45.25
N ASN A 859 39.84 -0.38 -44.15
CA ASN A 859 39.47 -1.02 -42.89
C ASN A 859 38.05 -1.61 -42.99
N GLN A 860 37.99 -2.95 -43.02
CA GLN A 860 36.73 -3.68 -43.20
C GLN A 860 35.79 -3.57 -41.99
N LEU A 861 36.33 -3.49 -40.77
CA LEU A 861 35.54 -3.32 -39.56
C LEU A 861 34.76 -1.99 -39.60
N ILE A 862 35.43 -0.87 -39.88
CA ILE A 862 34.78 0.45 -39.94
C ILE A 862 33.71 0.47 -41.04
N SER A 863 34.03 -0.06 -42.21
CA SER A 863 33.07 -0.11 -43.31
C SER A 863 31.84 -0.95 -42.96
N ALA A 864 32.02 -2.10 -42.28
CA ALA A 864 30.92 -2.97 -41.87
C ALA A 864 30.05 -2.34 -40.77
N VAL A 865 30.66 -1.65 -39.80
CA VAL A 865 29.96 -0.90 -38.74
C VAL A 865 29.14 0.24 -39.35
N VAL A 866 29.75 1.08 -40.20
CA VAL A 866 29.07 2.22 -40.82
C VAL A 866 27.97 1.76 -41.77
N GLY A 867 28.25 0.76 -42.60
CA GLY A 867 27.26 0.17 -43.50
C GLY A 867 26.03 -0.37 -42.76
N THR A 868 26.27 -1.21 -41.74
CA THR A 868 25.20 -1.79 -40.91
C THR A 868 24.42 -0.72 -40.16
N ALA A 869 25.09 0.30 -39.59
CA ALA A 869 24.43 1.38 -38.86
C ALA A 869 23.43 2.15 -39.72
N PHE A 870 23.79 2.49 -40.96
CA PHE A 870 22.90 3.23 -41.86
C PHE A 870 21.90 2.34 -42.64
N ALA A 871 22.12 1.03 -42.71
CA ALA A 871 21.16 0.08 -43.29
C ALA A 871 19.97 -0.22 -42.37
N ARG A 872 20.12 -0.05 -41.05
CA ARG A 872 19.09 -0.30 -40.02
C ARG A 872 17.89 0.62 -40.10
N SER A 873 16.74 0.14 -39.63
CA SER A 873 15.44 0.85 -39.68
C SER A 873 15.51 2.28 -39.15
N ARG A 874 16.27 2.49 -38.07
CA ARG A 874 16.55 3.81 -37.49
C ARG A 874 17.93 4.30 -37.90
N VAL A 875 17.98 5.43 -38.61
CA VAL A 875 19.23 6.07 -39.03
C VAL A 875 19.96 6.63 -37.80
N PRO A 876 21.29 6.43 -37.68
CA PRO A 876 22.09 7.01 -36.61
C PRO A 876 22.03 8.54 -36.63
N TRP A 877 22.29 9.16 -35.48
CA TRP A 877 22.44 10.61 -35.44
C TRP A 877 23.71 11.03 -36.18
N ILE A 878 23.58 12.05 -37.03
CA ILE A 878 24.65 12.69 -37.78
C ILE A 878 24.18 14.11 -38.12
N SER A 879 25.08 15.10 -38.05
CA SER A 879 24.75 16.47 -38.45
C SER A 879 24.54 16.56 -39.96
N ALA A 880 23.72 17.51 -40.44
CA ALA A 880 23.51 17.68 -41.87
C ALA A 880 24.84 17.94 -42.62
N ALA A 881 25.73 18.75 -42.02
CA ALA A 881 27.05 19.03 -42.58
C ALA A 881 27.96 17.78 -42.63
N ASP A 882 28.00 16.97 -41.57
CA ASP A 882 28.78 15.73 -41.56
C ASP A 882 28.19 14.70 -42.51
N LEU A 883 26.86 14.61 -42.61
CA LEU A 883 26.21 13.70 -43.55
C LEU A 883 26.60 14.05 -44.99
N MET A 884 26.53 15.33 -45.37
CA MET A 884 26.98 15.77 -46.69
C MET A 884 28.46 15.44 -46.95
N ARG A 885 29.33 15.76 -45.98
CA ARG A 885 30.77 15.50 -46.08
C ARG A 885 31.11 14.01 -46.18
N LEU A 886 30.39 13.17 -45.45
CA LEU A 886 30.64 11.72 -45.34
C LEU A 886 29.82 10.88 -46.32
N TYR A 887 28.88 11.50 -47.05
CA TYR A 887 27.95 10.83 -47.95
C TYR A 887 28.61 9.84 -48.93
N PRO A 888 29.71 10.19 -49.63
CA PRO A 888 30.33 9.26 -50.57
C PRO A 888 30.83 7.97 -49.91
N TYR A 889 31.35 8.10 -48.68
CA TYR A 889 31.81 6.96 -47.90
C TYR A 889 30.64 6.13 -47.37
N ILE A 890 29.61 6.79 -46.81
CA ILE A 890 28.39 6.13 -46.32
C ILE A 890 27.72 5.34 -47.46
N LYS A 891 27.58 5.93 -48.65
CA LYS A 891 27.07 5.28 -49.86
C LYS A 891 27.85 4.01 -50.19
N LYS A 892 29.18 4.09 -50.20
CA LYS A 892 30.06 2.95 -50.46
C LYS A 892 29.93 1.86 -49.39
N SER A 893 29.83 2.24 -48.12
CA SER A 893 29.76 1.30 -46.99
C SER A 893 28.42 0.57 -46.88
N ILE A 894 27.30 1.21 -47.24
CA ILE A 894 25.98 0.54 -47.26
C ILE A 894 25.88 -0.48 -48.42
N GLY A 895 26.48 -0.17 -49.57
CA GLY A 895 26.51 -1.08 -50.71
C GLY A 895 25.12 -1.35 -51.30
N ALA A 896 24.70 -2.62 -51.35
CA ALA A 896 23.48 -3.05 -52.04
C ALA A 896 22.18 -2.47 -51.43
N ASP A 897 22.19 -2.16 -50.13
CA ASP A 897 21.00 -1.68 -49.42
C ASP A 897 20.78 -0.16 -49.55
N PHE A 898 21.64 0.54 -50.29
CA PHE A 898 21.69 2.00 -50.33
C PHE A 898 20.36 2.63 -50.75
N GLU A 899 19.74 2.14 -51.83
CA GLU A 899 18.45 2.60 -52.34
C GLU A 899 17.34 2.50 -51.28
N THR A 900 17.38 1.46 -50.45
CA THR A 900 16.39 1.27 -49.36
C THR A 900 16.67 2.15 -48.14
N ALA A 901 17.91 2.61 -47.96
CA ALA A 901 18.30 3.49 -46.87
C ALA A 901 18.00 4.97 -47.19
N LEU A 902 18.05 5.35 -48.47
CA LEU A 902 17.90 6.73 -48.94
C LEU A 902 16.67 7.47 -48.37
N PRO A 903 15.43 6.97 -48.42
CA PRO A 903 14.28 7.70 -47.88
C PRO A 903 14.42 8.01 -46.39
N ARG A 904 14.94 7.04 -45.62
CA ARG A 904 15.14 7.17 -44.18
C ARG A 904 16.21 8.23 -43.86
N ILE A 905 17.30 8.25 -44.63
CA ILE A 905 18.36 9.26 -44.47
C ILE A 905 17.81 10.66 -44.79
N GLY A 906 17.04 10.81 -45.88
CA GLY A 906 16.44 12.09 -46.28
C GLY A 906 15.52 12.69 -45.21
N SER A 907 14.76 11.85 -44.51
CA SER A 907 13.82 12.30 -43.46
C SER A 907 14.47 12.98 -42.24
N ARG A 908 15.81 12.97 -42.14
CA ARG A 908 16.57 13.55 -41.02
C ARG A 908 16.89 15.03 -41.20
N PHE A 909 16.82 15.54 -42.43
CA PHE A 909 17.14 16.94 -42.66
C PHE A 909 16.04 17.86 -42.14
N ASP A 910 16.44 18.93 -41.48
CA ASP A 910 15.57 20.05 -41.13
C ASP A 910 16.00 21.34 -41.83
N VAL A 911 15.10 22.31 -41.88
CA VAL A 911 15.30 23.58 -42.57
C VAL A 911 16.43 24.41 -41.95
N ASN A 912 16.57 24.37 -40.63
CA ASN A 912 17.53 25.22 -39.90
C ASN A 912 18.97 24.74 -40.12
N ASP A 913 19.19 23.43 -40.08
CA ASP A 913 20.51 22.83 -40.27
C ASP A 913 20.97 22.93 -41.73
N LEU A 914 20.06 22.80 -42.69
CA LEU A 914 20.35 22.96 -44.11
C LEU A 914 20.65 24.40 -44.52
N SER A 915 20.08 25.40 -43.86
CA SER A 915 20.33 26.82 -44.15
C SER A 915 21.80 27.24 -44.04
N LYS A 916 22.59 26.48 -43.27
CA LYS A 916 24.03 26.72 -43.04
C LYS A 916 24.94 26.01 -44.04
N ILE A 917 24.37 25.14 -44.88
CA ILE A 917 25.14 24.40 -45.88
C ILE A 917 25.44 25.33 -47.05
N ALA A 918 26.72 25.41 -47.41
CA ALA A 918 27.25 26.13 -48.56
C ALA A 918 27.37 25.20 -49.77
N VAL A 919 27.59 25.76 -50.96
CA VAL A 919 27.65 24.99 -52.21
C VAL A 919 28.80 23.97 -52.20
N GLU A 920 29.94 24.31 -51.60
CA GLU A 920 31.13 23.47 -51.52
C GLU A 920 30.92 22.20 -50.69
N ALA A 921 29.91 22.20 -49.83
CA ALA A 921 29.58 21.04 -48.99
C ALA A 921 28.72 20.00 -49.73
N TYR A 922 28.16 20.30 -50.90
CA TYR A 922 27.36 19.33 -51.66
C TYR A 922 28.25 18.24 -52.27
N PRO A 923 28.09 16.97 -51.87
CA PRO A 923 28.85 15.87 -52.45
C PRO A 923 28.36 15.56 -53.88
N SER A 924 29.29 15.23 -54.76
CA SER A 924 28.98 14.90 -56.15
C SER A 924 28.02 13.71 -56.27
N GLY A 925 26.97 13.84 -57.07
CA GLY A 925 26.01 12.79 -57.38
C GLY A 925 24.86 12.65 -56.38
N ILE A 926 24.84 13.40 -55.28
CA ILE A 926 23.77 13.30 -54.28
C ILE A 926 22.40 13.70 -54.83
N LEU A 927 22.33 14.75 -55.65
CA LEU A 927 21.06 15.21 -56.20
C LEU A 927 20.56 14.21 -57.26
N GLN A 928 21.48 13.56 -57.97
CA GLN A 928 21.14 12.49 -58.91
C GLN A 928 20.64 11.23 -58.19
N ASP A 929 21.36 10.78 -57.15
CA ASP A 929 20.96 9.62 -56.34
C ASP A 929 19.57 9.82 -55.71
N THR A 930 19.24 11.06 -55.35
CA THR A 930 18.01 11.41 -54.62
C THR A 930 16.90 11.99 -55.51
N ALA A 931 17.12 12.02 -56.83
CA ALA A 931 16.21 12.59 -57.82
C ALA A 931 14.75 12.10 -57.71
N LYS A 932 14.56 10.78 -57.49
CA LYS A 932 13.22 10.17 -57.33
C LYS A 932 12.50 10.58 -56.04
N LEU A 933 13.25 11.03 -55.04
CA LEU A 933 12.77 11.42 -53.71
C LEU A 933 12.80 12.95 -53.52
N SER A 934 13.09 13.70 -54.57
CA SER A 934 13.21 15.16 -54.58
C SER A 934 11.92 15.91 -54.19
N ALA A 935 10.75 15.29 -54.35
CA ALA A 935 9.47 15.83 -53.89
C ALA A 935 9.02 15.30 -52.52
N GLY A 936 9.72 14.30 -51.98
CA GLY A 936 9.41 13.61 -50.73
C GLY A 936 10.43 13.90 -49.64
N GLU A 937 11.10 12.85 -49.17
CA GLU A 937 12.01 12.89 -48.02
C GLU A 937 13.27 13.73 -48.28
N TRP A 938 13.69 13.91 -49.54
CA TRP A 938 14.87 14.71 -49.91
C TRP A 938 14.52 16.12 -50.39
N ARG A 939 13.26 16.54 -50.29
CA ARG A 939 12.78 17.85 -50.77
C ARG A 939 13.58 19.02 -50.22
N LEU A 940 13.87 19.04 -48.93
CA LEU A 940 14.58 20.17 -48.31
C LEU A 940 16.01 20.35 -48.83
N VAL A 941 16.70 19.24 -49.13
CA VAL A 941 18.05 19.29 -49.73
C VAL A 941 17.97 19.85 -51.15
N HIS A 942 17.00 19.40 -51.94
CA HIS A 942 16.78 19.90 -53.29
C HIS A 942 16.40 21.39 -53.30
N GLU A 943 15.52 21.83 -52.39
CA GLU A 943 15.11 23.25 -52.25
C GLU A 943 16.26 24.14 -51.78
N ARG A 944 17.13 23.64 -50.88
CA ARG A 944 18.31 24.40 -50.46
C ARG A 944 19.30 24.56 -51.61
N ALA A 945 19.51 23.53 -52.43
CA ALA A 945 20.31 23.66 -53.65
C ALA A 945 19.71 24.72 -54.59
N ASP A 946 18.38 24.75 -54.75
CA ASP A 946 17.70 25.75 -55.58
C ASP A 946 17.93 27.17 -55.05
N ALA A 947 17.75 27.38 -53.75
CA ALA A 947 17.98 28.68 -53.11
C ALA A 947 19.44 29.16 -53.27
N LEU A 948 20.42 28.27 -53.11
CA LEU A 948 21.84 28.60 -53.30
C LEU A 948 22.15 29.01 -54.74
N LEU A 949 21.55 28.33 -55.72
CA LEU A 949 21.73 28.64 -57.14
C LEU A 949 21.03 29.97 -57.52
N ASP A 950 19.89 30.28 -56.90
CA ASP A 950 19.14 31.52 -57.13
C ASP A 950 19.78 32.77 -56.51
N GLU A 951 20.59 32.62 -55.44
CA GLU A 951 21.33 33.73 -54.80
C GLU A 951 22.45 34.29 -55.70
N ILE A 952 22.97 33.50 -56.65
CA ILE A 952 24.11 33.87 -57.49
C ILE A 952 23.69 34.92 -58.53
N GLN A 953 24.39 36.06 -58.51
CA GLN A 953 24.18 37.16 -59.45
C GLN A 953 24.83 36.89 -60.82
N VAL A 954 24.48 37.70 -61.84
CA VAL A 954 24.97 37.53 -63.22
C VAL A 954 26.50 37.45 -63.31
N GLU A 955 27.23 38.34 -62.61
CA GLU A 955 28.70 38.35 -62.59
C GLU A 955 29.29 37.07 -61.95
N GLY A 956 28.61 36.55 -60.93
CA GLY A 956 28.97 35.28 -60.29
C GLY A 956 28.83 34.12 -61.27
N TRP A 957 27.69 34.03 -61.95
CA TRP A 957 27.47 33.02 -62.98
C TRP A 957 28.45 33.10 -64.15
N MET A 958 28.80 34.31 -64.59
CA MET A 958 29.81 34.51 -65.64
C MET A 958 31.18 33.96 -65.21
N THR A 959 31.58 34.18 -63.96
CA THR A 959 32.81 33.60 -63.40
C THR A 959 32.70 32.07 -63.35
N SER A 960 31.61 31.53 -62.83
CA SER A 960 31.39 30.08 -62.70
C SER A 960 31.39 29.35 -64.04
N PHE A 961 30.83 29.95 -65.09
CA PHE A 961 30.86 29.38 -66.45
C PHE A 961 32.27 29.39 -67.06
N ALA A 962 33.08 30.40 -66.76
CA ALA A 962 34.46 30.47 -67.23
C ALA A 962 35.39 29.51 -66.48
N THR A 963 35.22 29.34 -65.16
CA THR A 963 36.12 28.54 -64.32
C THR A 963 35.69 27.08 -64.15
N GLY A 964 34.39 26.78 -64.32
CA GLY A 964 33.82 25.45 -64.06
C GLY A 964 33.86 25.06 -62.59
N ASP A 965 33.60 26.03 -61.73
CA ASP A 965 33.58 25.86 -60.29
C ASP A 965 32.42 24.96 -59.80
N VAL A 966 32.32 24.81 -58.47
CA VAL A 966 31.32 23.96 -57.82
C VAL A 966 29.88 24.43 -58.12
N ASN A 967 29.66 25.73 -58.37
CA ASN A 967 28.33 26.25 -58.70
C ASN A 967 27.85 25.73 -60.06
N LEU A 968 28.72 25.72 -61.07
CA LEU A 968 28.39 25.15 -62.38
C LEU A 968 28.11 23.64 -62.27
N LEU A 969 28.94 22.91 -61.52
CA LEU A 969 28.75 21.46 -61.33
C LEU A 969 27.42 21.15 -60.62
N LEU A 970 27.10 21.91 -59.57
CA LEU A 970 25.82 21.78 -58.85
C LEU A 970 24.63 22.11 -59.76
N LEU A 971 24.72 23.18 -60.57
CA LEU A 971 23.68 23.55 -61.53
C LEU A 971 23.42 22.45 -62.56
N VAL A 972 24.48 21.88 -63.13
CA VAL A 972 24.39 20.78 -64.10
C VAL A 972 23.82 19.52 -63.45
N GLU A 973 24.24 19.20 -62.23
CA GLU A 973 23.71 18.05 -61.49
C GLU A 973 22.22 18.23 -61.16
N LYS A 974 21.83 19.43 -60.75
CA LYS A 974 20.44 19.78 -60.47
C LYS A 974 19.58 19.74 -61.74
N ALA A 975 20.07 20.27 -62.85
CA ALA A 975 19.41 20.20 -64.15
C ALA A 975 19.06 18.76 -64.57
N LYS A 976 19.94 17.80 -64.23
CA LYS A 976 19.79 16.38 -64.58
C LYS A 976 18.93 15.58 -63.60
N SER A 977 18.72 16.04 -62.38
CA SER A 977 18.06 15.28 -61.30
C SER A 977 16.57 15.57 -61.16
N SER A 978 16.21 16.82 -60.87
CA SER A 978 14.82 17.25 -60.66
C SER A 978 14.68 18.65 -61.21
N GLY A 979 14.06 18.79 -62.39
CA GLY A 979 14.03 20.01 -63.21
C GLY A 979 14.00 21.30 -62.39
N TYR A 980 15.15 21.96 -62.33
CA TYR A 980 15.32 23.25 -61.65
C TYR A 980 14.78 24.36 -62.53
N SER A 981 13.96 25.22 -61.93
CA SER A 981 13.42 26.41 -62.56
C SER A 981 13.90 27.61 -61.74
N PRO A 982 14.90 28.37 -62.22
CA PRO A 982 15.44 29.51 -61.48
C PRO A 982 14.35 30.54 -61.21
N SER A 983 14.32 31.08 -60.00
CA SER A 983 13.48 32.23 -59.69
C SER A 983 14.10 33.54 -60.18
N SER A 984 15.43 33.57 -60.31
CA SER A 984 16.19 34.71 -60.81
C SER A 984 16.44 34.63 -62.32
N THR A 985 16.42 35.78 -63.01
CA THR A 985 16.85 35.85 -64.42
C THR A 985 18.38 35.80 -64.57
N ALA A 986 19.13 35.80 -63.48
CA ALA A 986 20.59 35.90 -63.49
C ALA A 986 21.27 34.78 -64.29
N VAL A 987 20.84 33.51 -64.12
CA VAL A 987 21.37 32.36 -64.87
C VAL A 987 21.12 32.53 -66.37
N ARG A 988 19.89 32.93 -66.75
CA ARG A 988 19.50 33.14 -68.15
C ARG A 988 20.32 34.27 -68.78
N ASP A 989 20.43 35.39 -68.09
CA ASP A 989 21.10 36.58 -68.60
C ASP A 989 22.62 36.35 -68.69
N ALA A 990 23.22 35.66 -67.70
CA ALA A 990 24.60 35.21 -67.73
C ALA A 990 24.83 34.19 -68.86
N PHE A 991 23.96 33.19 -69.03
CA PHE A 991 24.08 32.19 -70.09
C PHE A 991 24.02 32.83 -71.49
N ARG A 992 23.15 33.83 -71.66
CA ARG A 992 23.10 34.63 -72.88
C ARG A 992 24.41 35.38 -73.12
N GLN A 993 24.92 36.11 -72.12
CA GLN A 993 26.17 36.85 -72.26
C GLN A 993 27.36 35.92 -72.52
N PHE A 994 27.42 34.80 -71.81
CA PHE A 994 28.42 33.76 -72.00
C PHE A 994 28.37 33.16 -73.41
N SER A 995 27.18 32.78 -73.89
CA SER A 995 27.01 32.23 -75.23
C SER A 995 27.41 33.24 -76.32
N VAL A 996 27.04 34.52 -76.16
CA VAL A 996 27.49 35.59 -77.08
C VAL A 996 29.01 35.77 -77.00
N GLY A 997 29.60 35.81 -75.81
CA GLY A 997 31.05 35.95 -75.65
C GLY A 997 31.87 34.78 -76.20
N VAL A 998 31.34 33.56 -76.09
CA VAL A 998 31.89 32.36 -76.74
C VAL A 998 31.82 32.50 -78.27
N LEU A 999 30.67 32.91 -78.80
CA LEU A 999 30.46 33.06 -80.25
C LEU A 999 31.25 34.24 -80.85
N ASP A 1000 31.40 35.33 -80.11
CA ASP A 1000 32.18 36.52 -80.48
C ASP A 1000 33.69 36.30 -80.33
N GLY A 1001 34.11 35.21 -79.66
CA GLY A 1001 35.51 34.88 -79.42
C GLY A 1001 36.15 35.68 -78.29
N SER A 1002 35.37 36.39 -77.47
CA SER A 1002 35.85 37.07 -76.26
C SER A 1002 36.06 36.10 -75.09
N ILE A 1003 35.46 34.91 -75.15
CA ILE A 1003 35.64 33.81 -74.19
C ILE A 1003 36.18 32.61 -74.97
N THR A 1004 37.43 32.21 -74.68
CA THR A 1004 38.14 31.17 -75.46
C THR A 1004 38.62 29.99 -74.62
N ASP A 1005 38.71 30.13 -73.31
CA ASP A 1005 39.17 29.09 -72.39
C ASP A 1005 38.05 28.76 -71.40
N VAL A 1006 37.41 27.61 -71.60
CA VAL A 1006 36.23 27.16 -70.85
C VAL A 1006 36.38 25.66 -70.55
N PRO A 1007 36.09 25.22 -69.32
CA PRO A 1007 36.16 23.81 -68.97
C PRO A 1007 35.10 22.97 -69.69
N ALA A 1008 35.37 21.68 -69.80
CA ALA A 1008 34.42 20.73 -70.35
C ALA A 1008 33.25 20.52 -69.38
N ALA A 1009 32.13 21.20 -69.64
CA ALA A 1009 30.87 21.07 -68.91
C ALA A 1009 29.69 20.97 -69.89
N ASP A 1010 28.56 20.45 -69.40
CA ASP A 1010 27.33 20.27 -70.17
C ASP A 1010 26.49 21.55 -70.15
N PHE A 1011 26.84 22.52 -71.00
CA PHE A 1011 26.13 23.80 -71.07
C PHE A 1011 24.76 23.69 -71.75
N ASP A 1012 24.47 22.58 -72.44
CA ASP A 1012 23.11 22.27 -72.90
C ASP A 1012 22.17 21.97 -71.71
N ALA A 1013 22.68 21.31 -70.67
CA ALA A 1013 21.93 21.16 -69.41
C ALA A 1013 21.65 22.53 -68.76
N VAL A 1014 22.60 23.47 -68.81
CA VAL A 1014 22.40 24.84 -68.32
C VAL A 1014 21.30 25.57 -69.11
N PHE A 1015 21.27 25.44 -70.44
CA PHE A 1015 20.19 26.01 -71.24
C PHE A 1015 18.82 25.41 -70.89
N SER A 1016 18.77 24.11 -70.59
CA SER A 1016 17.51 23.41 -70.27
C SER A 1016 16.85 23.84 -68.95
N VAL A 1017 17.62 24.48 -68.06
CA VAL A 1017 17.14 25.05 -66.79
C VAL A 1017 16.35 26.36 -67.01
N ILE A 1018 16.61 27.06 -68.12
CA ILE A 1018 15.88 28.29 -68.44
C ILE A 1018 14.41 27.92 -68.68
N ASP A 1019 13.49 28.71 -68.12
CA ASP A 1019 12.06 28.50 -68.33
C ASP A 1019 11.75 28.44 -69.83
N ALA A 1020 11.00 27.41 -70.23
CA ALA A 1020 10.74 27.08 -71.62
C ALA A 1020 10.04 28.21 -72.40
N GLY A 1021 9.27 29.06 -71.72
CA GLY A 1021 8.65 30.26 -72.28
C GLY A 1021 9.67 31.30 -72.74
N TYR A 1022 10.84 31.36 -72.10
CA TYR A 1022 11.92 32.28 -72.46
C TYR A 1022 12.95 31.69 -73.42
N HIS A 1023 12.85 30.41 -73.79
CA HIS A 1023 13.79 29.80 -74.74
C HIS A 1023 13.86 30.56 -76.07
N LEU A 1024 12.71 30.83 -76.70
CA LEU A 1024 12.68 31.52 -78.00
C LEU A 1024 13.21 32.95 -77.91
N GLU A 1025 12.88 33.66 -76.84
CA GLU A 1025 13.40 35.01 -76.59
C GLU A 1025 14.91 34.99 -76.35
N THR A 1026 15.42 34.06 -75.55
CA THR A 1026 16.85 33.93 -75.25
C THR A 1026 17.63 33.65 -76.53
N LEU A 1027 17.18 32.69 -77.35
CA LEU A 1027 17.78 32.37 -78.64
C LEU A 1027 17.74 33.57 -79.61
N ARG A 1028 16.60 34.26 -79.72
CA ARG A 1028 16.47 35.50 -80.50
C ARG A 1028 17.52 36.51 -80.06
N THR A 1029 17.64 36.74 -78.76
CA THR A 1029 18.50 37.81 -78.28
C THR A 1029 19.98 37.46 -78.39
N ILE A 1030 20.37 36.18 -78.29
CA ILE A 1030 21.72 35.75 -78.67
C ILE A 1030 21.97 36.06 -80.15
N ARG A 1031 21.05 35.68 -81.06
CA ARG A 1031 21.18 35.96 -82.52
C ARG A 1031 21.36 37.45 -82.82
N GLU A 1032 20.62 38.31 -82.14
CA GLU A 1032 20.71 39.77 -82.33
C GLU A 1032 21.99 40.37 -81.74
N SER A 1033 22.52 39.79 -80.66
CA SER A 1033 23.64 40.37 -79.90
C SER A 1033 25.03 40.00 -80.44
N VAL A 1034 25.15 38.88 -81.17
CA VAL A 1034 26.42 38.44 -81.80
C VAL A 1034 26.87 39.47 -82.83
N LYS A 1035 28.13 39.91 -82.72
CA LYS A 1035 28.74 40.94 -83.58
C LYS A 1035 29.87 40.41 -84.47
N SER A 1036 30.48 39.30 -84.09
CA SER A 1036 31.54 38.64 -84.85
C SER A 1036 31.53 37.14 -84.57
N THR A 1037 31.99 36.29 -85.48
CA THR A 1037 32.20 34.88 -85.18
C THR A 1037 33.32 34.34 -86.07
N SER A 1038 34.30 33.68 -85.46
CA SER A 1038 35.40 33.00 -86.13
C SER A 1038 35.14 31.49 -86.23
N VAL A 1039 35.99 30.78 -86.99
CA VAL A 1039 35.91 29.32 -87.09
C VAL A 1039 36.18 28.65 -85.72
N GLU A 1040 37.13 29.18 -84.97
CA GLU A 1040 37.55 28.64 -83.67
C GLU A 1040 36.49 28.86 -82.59
N SER A 1041 35.92 30.07 -82.51
CA SER A 1041 34.84 30.42 -81.57
C SER A 1041 33.57 29.59 -81.84
N LEU A 1042 33.22 29.41 -83.11
CA LEU A 1042 32.10 28.55 -83.49
C LEU A 1042 32.39 27.06 -83.23
N GLY A 1043 33.64 26.61 -83.40
CA GLY A 1043 34.10 25.28 -83.01
C GLY A 1043 34.00 25.02 -81.51
N LEU A 1044 34.35 26.02 -80.69
CA LEU A 1044 34.22 25.96 -79.23
C LEU A 1044 32.75 25.92 -78.80
N ALA A 1045 31.87 26.71 -79.42
CA ALA A 1045 30.42 26.66 -79.18
C ALA A 1045 29.82 25.26 -79.46
N ILE A 1046 30.26 24.59 -80.54
CA ILE A 1046 29.85 23.22 -80.87
C ILE A 1046 30.23 22.24 -79.76
N ARG A 1047 31.39 22.41 -79.12
CA ARG A 1047 31.84 21.54 -78.04
C ARG A 1047 31.06 21.77 -76.74
N LEU A 1048 30.72 23.02 -76.45
CA LEU A 1048 30.12 23.39 -75.16
C LEU A 1048 28.60 23.21 -75.13
N PHE A 1049 27.88 23.65 -76.16
CA PHE A 1049 26.41 23.64 -76.21
C PHE A 1049 25.87 23.28 -77.61
N PRO A 1050 26.21 22.09 -78.15
CA PRO A 1050 25.82 21.67 -79.49
C PRO A 1050 24.30 21.67 -79.72
N ILE A 1051 23.49 21.28 -78.73
CA ILE A 1051 22.03 21.23 -78.87
C ILE A 1051 21.48 22.65 -78.92
N THR A 1052 21.93 23.52 -78.02
CA THR A 1052 21.50 24.93 -77.96
C THR A 1052 21.89 25.68 -79.23
N LEU A 1053 23.09 25.44 -79.76
CA LEU A 1053 23.54 26.02 -81.03
C LEU A 1053 22.65 25.59 -82.20
N LYS A 1054 22.28 24.31 -82.26
CA LYS A 1054 21.33 23.79 -83.25
C LYS A 1054 19.96 24.44 -83.13
N ARG A 1055 19.45 24.59 -81.90
CA ARG A 1055 18.17 25.25 -81.62
C ARG A 1055 18.21 26.74 -82.02
N LEU A 1056 19.32 27.43 -81.77
CA LEU A 1056 19.56 28.82 -82.14
C LEU A 1056 19.38 29.07 -83.64
N ILE A 1057 19.86 28.14 -84.47
CA ILE A 1057 19.72 28.21 -85.93
C ILE A 1057 18.29 27.92 -86.37
N LYS A 1058 17.63 26.95 -85.74
CA LYS A 1058 16.36 26.40 -86.21
C LYS A 1058 15.13 27.12 -85.69
N GLU A 1059 15.03 27.33 -84.39
CA GLU A 1059 13.79 27.68 -83.69
C GLU A 1059 13.42 29.16 -83.82
N GLY A 1060 12.12 29.45 -83.71
CA GLY A 1060 11.54 30.80 -83.72
C GLY A 1060 11.40 31.45 -85.10
N GLU A 1061 10.46 32.39 -85.20
CA GLU A 1061 10.41 33.33 -86.32
C GLU A 1061 11.59 34.31 -86.24
N LYS A 1062 12.13 34.71 -87.39
CA LYS A 1062 13.36 35.51 -87.48
C LYS A 1062 13.06 36.84 -88.15
N SER A 1063 13.45 37.93 -87.52
CA SER A 1063 13.46 39.26 -88.11
C SER A 1063 14.49 39.36 -89.24
N LYS A 1064 14.43 40.44 -90.04
CA LYS A 1064 15.41 40.68 -91.11
C LYS A 1064 16.85 40.69 -90.56
N GLN A 1065 17.07 41.30 -89.41
CA GLN A 1065 18.38 41.40 -88.78
C GLN A 1065 18.89 40.02 -88.32
N GLU A 1066 18.05 39.20 -87.69
CA GLU A 1066 18.44 37.86 -87.23
C GLU A 1066 18.79 36.92 -88.39
N LYS A 1067 18.04 37.01 -89.50
CA LYS A 1067 18.34 36.27 -90.73
C LYS A 1067 19.73 36.61 -91.24
N GLU A 1068 20.06 37.90 -91.27
CA GLU A 1068 21.36 38.35 -91.70
C GLU A 1068 22.47 37.88 -90.75
N ASN A 1069 22.28 38.00 -89.44
CA ASN A 1069 23.25 37.54 -88.44
C ASN A 1069 23.50 36.02 -88.53
N LEU A 1070 22.46 35.20 -88.73
CA LEU A 1070 22.60 33.76 -88.94
C LEU A 1070 23.44 33.44 -90.19
N VAL A 1071 23.27 34.19 -91.28
CA VAL A 1071 24.04 34.00 -92.50
C VAL A 1071 25.49 34.47 -92.32
N ARG A 1072 25.67 35.66 -91.74
CA ARG A 1072 26.97 36.32 -91.58
C ARG A 1072 27.86 35.64 -90.56
N PHE A 1073 27.32 35.24 -89.40
CA PHE A 1073 28.08 34.77 -88.25
C PHE A 1073 28.02 33.26 -88.01
N PHE A 1074 27.06 32.52 -88.60
CA PHE A 1074 26.98 31.06 -88.41
C PHE A 1074 27.19 30.31 -89.72
N LEU A 1075 26.41 30.60 -90.76
CA LEU A 1075 26.50 29.87 -92.03
C LEU A 1075 27.83 30.14 -92.72
N ARG A 1076 28.27 31.39 -92.82
CA ARG A 1076 29.54 31.74 -93.46
C ARG A 1076 30.75 31.14 -92.73
N PRO A 1077 30.98 31.36 -91.42
CA PRO A 1077 32.11 30.75 -90.72
C PRO A 1077 32.00 29.22 -90.65
N GLY A 1078 30.78 28.68 -90.60
CA GLY A 1078 30.55 27.23 -90.69
C GLY A 1078 31.02 26.62 -92.02
N LEU A 1079 30.80 27.31 -93.15
CA LEU A 1079 31.30 26.91 -94.46
C LEU A 1079 32.82 27.09 -94.57
N GLU A 1080 33.34 28.25 -94.15
CA GLU A 1080 34.78 28.55 -94.16
C GLU A 1080 35.57 27.54 -93.32
N GLY A 1081 35.05 27.18 -92.13
CA GLY A 1081 35.64 26.26 -91.18
C GLY A 1081 35.25 24.78 -91.33
N LYS A 1082 34.43 24.45 -92.33
CA LYS A 1082 33.91 23.08 -92.57
C LYS A 1082 33.22 22.46 -91.34
N LEU A 1083 32.54 23.26 -90.53
CA LEU A 1083 31.91 22.84 -89.28
C LEU A 1083 30.58 22.13 -89.54
N THR A 1084 30.61 20.80 -89.68
CA THR A 1084 29.44 19.98 -90.05
C THR A 1084 28.23 20.14 -89.11
N PRO A 1085 28.36 20.25 -87.77
CA PRO A 1085 27.18 20.39 -86.91
C PRO A 1085 26.36 21.66 -87.18
N VAL A 1086 27.02 22.76 -87.57
CA VAL A 1086 26.36 24.01 -87.93
C VAL A 1086 25.71 23.90 -89.30
N ILE A 1087 26.43 23.35 -90.29
CA ILE A 1087 25.92 23.15 -91.65
C ILE A 1087 24.71 22.22 -91.64
N ASP A 1088 24.76 21.14 -90.86
CA ASP A 1088 23.65 20.19 -90.69
C ASP A 1088 22.43 20.86 -90.06
N ALA A 1089 22.61 21.73 -89.07
CA ALA A 1089 21.52 22.50 -88.49
C ALA A 1089 20.80 23.39 -89.53
N PHE A 1090 21.54 23.97 -90.49
CA PHE A 1090 20.94 24.70 -91.62
C PHE A 1090 20.32 23.78 -92.67
N LEU A 1091 20.88 22.59 -92.93
CA LEU A 1091 20.31 21.60 -93.86
C LEU A 1091 18.97 21.04 -93.39
N GLU A 1092 18.73 21.02 -92.07
CA GLU A 1092 17.44 20.66 -91.50
C GLU A 1092 16.34 21.72 -91.74
N LEU A 1093 16.71 22.93 -92.17
CA LEU A 1093 15.75 23.96 -92.60
C LEU A 1093 15.32 23.74 -94.06
N LYS A 1094 14.12 24.24 -94.40
CA LYS A 1094 13.69 24.28 -95.81
C LYS A 1094 14.65 25.16 -96.62
N ARG A 1095 15.05 24.70 -97.81
CA ARG A 1095 15.95 25.46 -98.71
C ARG A 1095 15.44 26.86 -99.03
N SER A 1096 14.12 27.01 -99.20
CA SER A 1096 13.48 28.30 -99.40
C SER A 1096 13.69 29.26 -98.22
N THR A 1097 13.77 28.73 -97.00
CA THR A 1097 14.01 29.49 -95.77
C THR A 1097 15.45 29.98 -95.68
N VAL A 1098 16.45 29.13 -95.96
CA VAL A 1098 17.85 29.58 -95.97
C VAL A 1098 18.12 30.58 -97.11
N ALA A 1099 17.50 30.37 -98.26
CA ALA A 1099 17.57 31.32 -99.38
C ALA A 1099 16.90 32.67 -99.08
N ASP A 1100 15.83 32.67 -98.28
CA ASP A 1100 15.21 33.87 -97.76
C ASP A 1100 16.13 34.57 -96.76
N PHE A 1101 16.84 33.81 -95.90
CA PHE A 1101 17.81 34.39 -94.97
C PHE A 1101 18.93 35.11 -95.72
N ILE A 1102 19.51 34.46 -96.75
CA ILE A 1102 20.56 35.06 -97.58
C ILE A 1102 20.03 36.29 -98.34
N ARG A 1103 18.81 36.22 -98.90
CA ARG A 1103 18.20 37.35 -99.62
C ARG A 1103 17.90 38.55 -98.72
N ALA A 1104 17.54 38.30 -97.47
CA ALA A 1104 17.28 39.34 -96.47
C ALA A 1104 18.54 40.11 -96.05
N SER A 1105 19.73 39.53 -96.24
CA SER A 1105 21.01 40.12 -95.88
C SER A 1105 21.49 41.24 -96.82
N ASP A 1106 22.25 42.19 -96.26
CA ASP A 1106 22.94 43.22 -97.04
C ASP A 1106 23.84 42.64 -98.13
N LYS A 1107 24.04 43.43 -99.20
CA LYS A 1107 24.77 43.01 -100.40
C LYS A 1107 26.17 42.47 -100.07
N SER A 1108 26.89 43.13 -99.15
CA SER A 1108 28.22 42.69 -98.71
C SER A 1108 28.24 41.28 -98.10
N VAL A 1109 27.19 40.89 -97.37
CA VAL A 1109 27.11 39.56 -96.76
C VAL A 1109 26.81 38.52 -97.83
N ARG A 1110 25.86 38.82 -98.73
CA ARG A 1110 25.50 37.93 -99.85
C ARG A 1110 26.71 37.62 -100.74
N ASP A 1111 27.50 38.64 -101.05
CA ASP A 1111 28.68 38.50 -101.91
C ASP A 1111 29.79 37.69 -101.22
N SER A 1112 29.79 37.62 -99.88
CA SER A 1112 30.77 36.83 -99.10
C SER A 1112 30.46 35.34 -98.96
N ILE A 1113 29.22 34.92 -99.20
CA ILE A 1113 28.79 33.51 -99.06
C ILE A 1113 29.32 32.63 -100.20
N GLU A 1114 29.40 33.17 -101.40
CA GLU A 1114 29.88 32.46 -102.58
C GLU A 1114 31.37 32.04 -102.44
N PRO A 1115 32.30 32.94 -102.02
CA PRO A 1115 33.66 32.56 -101.65
C PRO A 1115 33.73 31.49 -100.54
N ALA A 1116 32.94 31.63 -99.48
CA ALA A 1116 32.89 30.67 -98.36
C ALA A 1116 32.43 29.28 -98.81
N LEU A 1117 31.41 29.21 -99.68
CA LEU A 1117 30.92 27.97 -100.27
C LEU A 1117 31.98 27.32 -101.19
N ARG A 1118 32.76 28.11 -101.92
CA ARG A 1118 33.88 27.60 -102.73
C ARG A 1118 34.97 27.01 -101.86
N LEU A 1119 35.36 27.70 -100.79
CA LEU A 1119 36.32 27.20 -99.79
C LEU A 1119 35.86 25.87 -99.19
N PHE A 1120 34.57 25.75 -98.83
CA PHE A 1120 33.98 24.50 -98.36
C PHE A 1120 34.07 23.37 -99.41
N SER A 1121 33.84 23.68 -100.70
CA SER A 1121 33.78 22.70 -101.79
C SER A 1121 35.13 22.21 -102.32
N ARG A 1122 36.21 22.99 -102.14
CA ARG A 1122 37.55 22.72 -102.73
C ARG A 1122 38.25 21.46 -102.21
N ASP A 1123 37.78 20.89 -101.10
CA ASP A 1123 38.58 19.96 -100.31
C ASP A 1123 37.78 18.78 -99.70
N GLN A 1124 36.53 18.56 -100.14
CA GLN A 1124 35.72 17.40 -99.74
C GLN A 1124 35.85 16.26 -100.75
N SER A 1125 37.04 15.62 -100.78
CA SER A 1125 37.27 14.39 -101.53
C SER A 1125 36.55 13.20 -100.88
N GLY A 1126 35.23 13.09 -101.07
CA GLY A 1126 34.49 11.88 -100.69
C GLY A 1126 32.98 11.97 -100.47
N ASN A 1127 32.38 13.16 -100.27
CA ASN A 1127 30.94 13.28 -100.00
C ASN A 1127 30.25 14.27 -100.94
N PHE A 1128 30.34 14.01 -102.24
CA PHE A 1128 29.76 14.86 -103.30
C PHE A 1128 28.26 15.12 -103.07
N GLY A 1129 27.50 14.12 -102.59
CA GLY A 1129 26.09 14.29 -102.28
C GLY A 1129 25.81 15.26 -101.13
N TYR A 1130 26.72 15.35 -100.15
CA TYR A 1130 26.62 16.33 -99.06
C TYR A 1130 26.97 17.74 -99.55
N VAL A 1131 28.08 17.91 -100.28
CA VAL A 1131 28.46 19.19 -100.91
C VAL A 1131 27.34 19.70 -101.83
N GLN A 1132 26.70 18.79 -102.59
CA GLN A 1132 25.55 19.12 -103.41
C GLN A 1132 24.36 19.62 -102.59
N LYS A 1133 24.00 18.94 -101.49
CA LYS A 1133 22.92 19.38 -100.60
C LYS A 1133 23.20 20.76 -100.00
N VAL A 1134 24.44 21.03 -99.59
CA VAL A 1134 24.87 22.34 -99.05
C VAL A 1134 24.86 23.43 -100.12
N GLY A 1135 25.32 23.13 -101.34
CA GLY A 1135 25.24 24.06 -102.46
C GLY A 1135 23.80 24.39 -102.86
N GLU A 1136 22.92 23.38 -102.92
CA GLU A 1136 21.48 23.54 -103.19
C GLU A 1136 20.77 24.34 -102.07
N LEU A 1137 21.25 24.23 -100.83
CA LEU A 1137 20.75 24.98 -99.69
C LEU A 1137 21.07 26.49 -99.83
N VAL A 1138 22.34 26.82 -100.10
CA VAL A 1138 22.80 28.21 -100.25
C VAL A 1138 22.16 28.91 -101.44
N GLN A 1139 21.94 28.20 -102.56
CA GLN A 1139 21.35 28.77 -103.77
C GLN A 1139 19.82 28.86 -103.73
N GLY A 1140 19.16 28.18 -102.79
CA GLY A 1140 17.71 28.19 -102.66
C GLY A 1140 16.92 27.48 -103.75
N ARG A 1141 17.60 26.83 -104.70
CA ARG A 1141 17.01 26.09 -105.82
C ARG A 1141 17.81 24.83 -106.09
N LYS A 1142 17.15 23.80 -106.62
CA LYS A 1142 17.85 22.67 -107.23
C LYS A 1142 18.63 23.21 -108.43
N SER A 1143 19.95 23.23 -108.35
CA SER A 1143 20.78 23.84 -109.38
C SER A 1143 21.67 22.78 -110.01
N LYS A 1144 21.46 22.51 -111.30
CA LYS A 1144 22.46 21.85 -112.17
C LYS A 1144 23.61 22.80 -112.56
N SER A 1145 23.34 24.12 -112.58
CA SER A 1145 24.18 25.13 -113.24
C SER A 1145 25.33 25.69 -112.39
N PHE A 1146 25.33 25.48 -111.07
CA PHE A 1146 26.40 26.00 -110.21
C PHE A 1146 27.63 25.10 -110.14
N PHE A 1147 27.41 23.78 -110.13
CA PHE A 1147 28.50 22.82 -110.14
C PHE A 1147 29.36 22.94 -111.40
N GLU A 1148 28.72 23.20 -112.55
CA GLU A 1148 29.40 23.51 -113.81
C GLU A 1148 30.19 24.82 -113.78
N ARG A 1149 29.99 25.69 -112.78
CA ARG A 1149 30.63 27.03 -112.71
C ARG A 1149 31.73 27.12 -111.65
N VAL A 1150 31.69 26.29 -110.61
CA VAL A 1150 32.73 26.22 -109.56
C VAL A 1150 33.85 25.24 -109.94
N PHE A 1151 33.55 24.21 -110.74
CA PHE A 1151 34.52 23.18 -111.16
C PHE A 1151 35.04 23.37 -112.60
N SER A 1152 34.78 24.48 -113.29
CA SER A 1152 35.15 24.69 -114.70
C SER A 1152 36.25 25.74 -114.98
N PHE A 1153 37.02 26.15 -113.98
CA PHE A 1153 38.20 27.00 -114.18
C PHE A 1153 39.38 26.45 -113.37
N ASP A 1154 40.04 25.41 -113.91
CA ASP A 1154 41.50 25.20 -113.76
C ASP A 1154 42.04 24.16 -114.76
N SER A 1155 41.78 24.36 -116.05
CA SER A 1155 42.40 23.56 -117.12
C SER A 1155 42.71 24.42 -118.35
N SER A 1156 43.53 25.45 -118.19
CA SER A 1156 44.21 26.12 -119.30
C SER A 1156 45.29 27.06 -118.78
N GLU A 1157 46.47 26.50 -118.46
CA GLU A 1157 47.78 27.10 -118.72
C GLU A 1157 48.84 26.07 -118.28
N ALA A 1158 49.09 25.12 -119.18
CA ALA A 1158 50.29 24.31 -119.18
C ALA A 1158 50.67 24.08 -120.65
N ASN A 1159 51.86 24.60 -120.99
CA ASN A 1159 52.71 24.35 -122.16
C ASN A 1159 52.75 25.45 -123.23
N ASP A 1160 53.90 26.13 -123.22
CA ASP A 1160 54.77 26.58 -124.34
C ASP A 1160 55.75 27.59 -123.68
N ASP A 1161 57.07 27.54 -123.74
CA ASP A 1161 58.03 26.78 -124.52
C ASP A 1161 59.38 26.79 -123.77
N ASP A 1162 60.17 25.75 -123.97
CA ASP A 1162 61.60 25.73 -123.68
C ASP A 1162 62.37 26.12 -124.97
N GLU A 1163 63.51 26.79 -124.79
CA GLU A 1163 64.53 27.21 -125.78
C GLU A 1163 64.33 28.52 -126.59
N THR A 1164 65.34 29.39 -126.55
CA THR A 1164 65.69 30.31 -127.66
C THR A 1164 66.59 29.59 -128.67
N PRO A 1165 66.68 29.98 -129.95
CA PRO A 1165 65.84 30.87 -130.78
C PRO A 1165 65.18 30.18 -132.00
#